data_AF-A0A2G7FYL8-F1
#
_entry.id   AF-A0A2G7FYL8-F1
#
_cell.length_a   1.000
_cell.length_b   1.000
_cell.length_c   1.000
_cell.angle_alpha   90.00
_cell.angle_beta   90.00
_cell.angle_gamma   90.00
#
_symmetry.space_group_name_H-M   'P 1'
#
loop_
_entity.id
_entity.type
_entity.pdbx_description
1 polymer ?
#
loop_
_entity_poly.entity_id
_entity_poly.type
_entity_poly.pdbx_seq_one_letter_code
_entity_poly.pdbx_strand_id
1 'polypeptide(L)'
;MKVSLWLTLLGINLSLALAVGTDFPASCQAFSPDTRAANAHHEFTEYVPAGTNLSLPYNDATCARPNQVVTVDLCRVALYVETSNRSGVTTEIWLPRNWTGRFLGTGNGGIDGCIKYEDLAYGAANGFAVVGSNNGHNGTTAASFYQNSDVLADFAWRALHLSTVIGKQVTQAFYGQSHTKSYYLGCSLGGRQGINSAVEFPDDFDGIIAGSPAVDFNNLVSWRASFFPITGSANSTDFISVSTWKNLIHPEVLTQCDTLDCVNDGIIEDPTLCNFRPEVLKCTDDRINDCLSPAQVEIVRKVFSPMYGEDGRLIFPAMQPGSELEAADQLYAGKPFRYSKEWFQYVVYNPSWDPAEFDIHDAKVADDLNPQNIRTWPNDLSNYEKRGGKIISFHGQQDGKITSFNTERFYNHLATAMNMPSSELDNFFRFFRISGMSHCNSGPGAWAFGQGGSPAPAMTPFNSNENILAALVAWVEHGVAPETITGTNIAQPAAELSEAKPAQPNAPVDSPGKCKKQPTPETNQKTPNERHHVNHEQHSSIGGRTAVFQNQHQSANIECPGYPLFWFLPERFAAYAYRPTDILSFTECPPEIPTYKEPRLGTVPVGMVLNVPDHVDESARIRARVAFDVAVLHVSLEPPFWTIASRTGRLLNSTDYCLDPSFATEKLRLIKVREMIQTHIIELTTYRHRFLLVLRSWRKERRLWEVRLALSQVRRGNNAIFQHALTHEDLDHLCFWYREQQAADDRGEIDPSSFGRVTGMVNPCAKELQPNLQGSFVNDSIVTRFEKLKEAIRGVLARISTLQAHEHEEKRRQREQHAKREQGAPDHRNDSVSLAGDALLVDFEFDTEDPFPSASVIDPLPTNLEHRAAYYHWHVERHGVWAPKGLFRRATYLNTFQLAGPDDLSFFDKPRAEWPRGHQGLLFEHVDYVDDFQLHPWGIPATRFAQALRQQPRYIAAAIYSKKARMVLKSIEHWYFMNKEVAFGGIQDWPLPCGVRDRLLEVIQELQ
;
A
#
# COMPACT_ATOMS: atom_id res chain seq x y z
N MET A 1 -41.81 19.70 15.40
CA MET A 1 -42.94 20.53 14.94
C MET A 1 -42.51 21.39 13.76
N LYS A 2 -43.43 21.55 12.79
CA LYS A 2 -43.40 22.26 11.48
C LYS A 2 -42.64 23.61 11.49
N VAL A 3 -41.67 23.88 10.59
CA VAL A 3 -41.71 24.35 9.15
C VAL A 3 -41.92 25.87 8.93
N SER A 4 -41.00 26.43 8.10
CA SER A 4 -41.03 27.61 7.19
C SER A 4 -40.52 28.98 7.68
N LEU A 5 -39.42 29.53 7.11
CA LEU A 5 -39.22 30.28 5.82
C LEU A 5 -39.65 31.77 5.95
N TRP A 6 -38.87 32.82 5.64
CA TRP A 6 -38.34 33.33 4.35
C TRP A 6 -37.22 34.37 4.62
N LEU A 7 -36.03 34.35 3.97
CA LEU A 7 -35.64 35.00 2.69
C LEU A 7 -35.62 36.55 2.69
N THR A 8 -34.41 37.15 2.66
CA THR A 8 -33.87 38.05 1.60
C THR A 8 -32.75 38.97 2.12
N LEU A 9 -31.52 38.83 1.58
CA LEU A 9 -30.80 39.94 0.95
C LEU A 9 -29.62 39.39 0.13
N LEU A 10 -29.89 39.29 -1.18
CA LEU A 10 -28.91 39.17 -2.24
C LEU A 10 -28.04 40.44 -2.22
N GLY A 11 -26.88 40.37 -1.58
CA GLY A 11 -25.77 41.28 -1.83
C GLY A 11 -24.86 40.62 -2.85
N ILE A 12 -25.09 40.90 -4.13
CA ILE A 12 -24.18 40.48 -5.20
C ILE A 12 -22.88 41.27 -5.03
N ASN A 13 -21.90 40.70 -4.31
CA ASN A 13 -20.51 41.07 -4.50
C ASN A 13 -20.03 40.33 -5.75
N LEU A 14 -20.15 41.00 -6.90
CA LEU A 14 -19.34 40.71 -8.08
C LEU A 14 -17.89 41.03 -7.74
N SER A 15 -17.25 40.16 -6.96
CA SER A 15 -15.79 40.09 -6.94
C SER A 15 -15.39 39.51 -8.28
N LEU A 16 -14.68 40.29 -9.09
CA LEU A 16 -14.07 39.82 -10.33
C LEU A 16 -13.38 38.49 -10.04
N ALA A 17 -13.82 37.43 -10.73
CA ALA A 17 -13.02 36.24 -10.92
C ALA A 17 -11.75 36.67 -11.68
N LEU A 18 -10.72 37.07 -10.94
CA LEU A 18 -9.36 36.99 -11.45
C LEU A 18 -9.12 35.50 -11.61
N ALA A 19 -9.31 35.01 -12.84
CA ALA A 19 -8.57 33.86 -13.32
C ALA A 19 -7.13 34.05 -12.81
N VAL A 20 -6.56 33.04 -12.14
CA VAL A 20 -5.14 33.03 -11.78
C VAL A 20 -4.40 33.35 -13.08
N GLY A 21 -4.01 34.63 -13.19
CA GLY A 21 -3.57 35.21 -14.44
C GLY A 21 -2.24 34.59 -14.78
N THR A 22 -1.82 34.75 -16.02
CA THR A 22 -0.53 34.30 -16.57
C THR A 22 0.73 34.72 -15.78
N ASP A 23 0.59 35.44 -14.66
CA ASP A 23 1.63 35.88 -13.72
C ASP A 23 1.24 35.54 -12.25
N PHE A 24 1.79 34.44 -11.74
CA PHE A 24 1.56 33.95 -10.37
C PHE A 24 2.14 34.88 -9.28
N PRO A 25 3.38 35.42 -9.40
CA PRO A 25 3.91 36.43 -8.49
C PRO A 25 2.97 37.63 -8.30
N ALA A 26 2.44 38.19 -9.39
CA ALA A 26 1.50 39.31 -9.32
C ALA A 26 0.18 38.91 -8.63
N SER A 27 -0.33 37.70 -8.92
CA SER A 27 -1.53 37.17 -8.27
C SER A 27 -1.34 37.00 -6.76
N CYS A 28 -0.16 36.52 -6.33
CA CYS A 28 0.19 36.42 -4.92
C CYS A 28 0.29 37.80 -4.25
N GLN A 29 1.00 38.74 -4.86
CA GLN A 29 1.17 40.08 -4.30
C GLN A 29 -0.16 40.85 -4.18
N ALA A 30 -1.10 40.61 -5.09
CA ALA A 30 -2.43 41.21 -5.04
C ALA A 30 -3.40 40.47 -4.09
N PHE A 31 -3.02 39.30 -3.59
CA PHE A 31 -3.90 38.47 -2.78
C PHE A 31 -4.00 38.97 -1.34
N SER A 32 -5.21 39.39 -0.97
CA SER A 32 -5.59 39.72 0.40
C SER A 32 -6.89 38.97 0.73
N PRO A 33 -6.82 37.87 1.50
CA PRO A 33 -8.00 37.06 1.78
C PRO A 33 -8.97 37.79 2.72
N ASP A 34 -10.28 37.75 2.44
CA ASP A 34 -11.29 38.24 3.39
C ASP A 34 -11.50 37.22 4.51
N THR A 35 -10.79 37.41 5.61
CA THR A 35 -10.79 36.50 6.77
C THR A 35 -11.60 37.04 7.95
N ARG A 36 -12.40 38.10 7.75
CA ARG A 36 -13.16 38.77 8.81
C ARG A 36 -14.18 37.87 9.48
N ALA A 37 -14.79 36.95 8.73
CA ALA A 37 -15.74 35.98 9.27
C ALA A 37 -15.10 35.00 10.29
N ALA A 38 -13.78 34.89 10.29
CA ALA A 38 -13.02 33.99 11.17
C ALA A 38 -12.24 34.74 12.28
N ASN A 39 -12.48 36.04 12.48
CA ASN A 39 -11.69 36.89 13.40
C ASN A 39 -10.17 36.78 13.18
N ALA A 40 -9.76 36.60 11.92
CA ALA A 40 -8.36 36.48 11.55
C ALA A 40 -7.89 37.76 10.86
N HIS A 41 -6.78 38.30 11.35
CA HIS A 41 -6.11 39.48 10.85
C HIS A 41 -5.01 39.06 9.87
N HIS A 42 -5.02 39.67 8.69
CA HIS A 42 -4.00 39.43 7.67
C HIS A 42 -2.72 40.20 8.04
N GLU A 43 -1.61 39.49 8.22
CA GLU A 43 -0.32 40.08 8.56
C GLU A 43 0.45 40.44 7.27
N PHE A 44 0.66 39.45 6.40
CA PHE A 44 1.32 39.66 5.12
C PHE A 44 1.00 38.55 4.11
N THR A 45 1.18 38.90 2.83
CA THR A 45 1.26 37.96 1.72
C THR A 45 2.60 38.17 1.01
N GLU A 46 3.34 37.09 0.78
CA GLU A 46 4.68 37.11 0.20
C GLU A 46 4.80 36.05 -0.90
N TYR A 47 5.28 36.45 -2.09
CA TYR A 47 5.69 35.49 -3.10
C TYR A 47 7.10 34.98 -2.78
N VAL A 48 7.25 33.65 -2.65
CA VAL A 48 8.52 32.99 -2.37
C VAL A 48 8.92 32.15 -3.60
N PRO A 49 10.00 32.51 -4.31
CA PRO A 49 10.46 31.74 -5.47
C PRO A 49 11.18 30.45 -5.04
N ALA A 50 11.15 29.45 -5.92
CA ALA A 50 11.86 28.19 -5.75
C ALA A 50 13.38 28.41 -5.54
N GLY A 51 13.96 27.64 -4.62
CA GLY A 51 15.37 27.72 -4.22
C GLY A 51 15.65 28.74 -3.11
N THR A 52 14.64 29.47 -2.63
CA THR A 52 14.82 30.48 -1.57
C THR A 52 15.14 29.80 -0.24
N ASN A 53 16.19 30.25 0.44
CA ASN A 53 16.38 29.96 1.86
C ASN A 53 15.67 31.03 2.69
N LEU A 54 14.42 30.75 3.04
CA LEU A 54 13.51 31.69 3.70
C LEU A 54 13.97 31.95 5.13
N SER A 55 14.23 33.21 5.47
CA SER A 55 14.54 33.61 6.84
C SER A 55 13.26 33.71 7.67
N LEU A 56 13.31 33.26 8.93
CA LEU A 56 12.17 33.21 9.85
C LEU A 56 12.45 34.03 11.12
N PRO A 57 12.68 35.35 11.01
CA PRO A 57 13.15 36.18 12.11
C PRO A 57 12.11 36.37 13.24
N TYR A 58 10.84 36.14 12.95
CA TYR A 58 9.74 36.24 13.91
C TYR A 58 9.46 34.93 14.66
N ASN A 59 10.13 33.84 14.27
CA ASN A 59 10.01 32.58 14.99
C ASN A 59 10.76 32.68 16.32
N ASP A 60 10.19 32.11 17.39
CA ASP A 60 10.85 32.14 18.69
C ASP A 60 12.20 31.40 18.63
N ALA A 61 13.24 32.00 19.21
CA ALA A 61 14.60 31.46 19.12
C ALA A 61 14.71 30.02 19.69
N THR A 62 13.88 29.68 20.68
CA THR A 62 13.87 28.34 21.27
C THR A 62 13.31 27.27 20.32
N CYS A 63 12.58 27.65 19.27
CA CYS A 63 12.11 26.74 18.23
C CYS A 63 13.24 26.19 17.34
N ALA A 64 14.44 26.79 17.40
CA ALA A 64 15.64 26.34 16.68
C ALA A 64 15.46 26.19 15.15
N ARG A 65 14.61 27.03 14.55
CA ARG A 65 14.29 27.05 13.11
C ARG A 65 14.43 28.47 12.54
N PRO A 66 15.66 28.97 12.34
CA PRO A 66 15.88 30.34 11.89
C PRO A 66 15.66 30.52 10.38
N ASN A 67 15.69 29.44 9.61
CA ASN A 67 15.47 29.47 8.16
C ASN A 67 14.91 28.13 7.64
N GLN A 68 14.35 28.16 6.44
CA GLN A 68 13.84 26.99 5.73
C GLN A 68 14.05 27.13 4.22
N VAL A 69 14.62 26.10 3.58
CA VAL A 69 14.74 26.04 2.12
C VAL A 69 13.38 25.69 1.52
N VAL A 70 12.94 26.51 0.56
CA VAL A 70 11.70 26.34 -0.20
C VAL A 70 12.07 25.95 -1.63
N THR A 71 11.66 24.77 -2.09
CA THR A 71 12.09 24.20 -3.37
C THR A 71 11.14 24.47 -4.54
N VAL A 72 9.99 25.10 -4.28
CA VAL A 72 8.95 25.39 -5.28
C VAL A 72 8.48 26.84 -5.18
N ASP A 73 7.97 27.39 -6.28
CA ASP A 73 7.32 28.71 -6.26
C ASP A 73 6.02 28.62 -5.46
N LEU A 74 5.86 29.49 -4.46
CA LEU A 74 4.65 29.53 -3.62
C LEU A 74 4.24 30.95 -3.21
N CYS A 75 2.98 31.08 -2.83
CA CYS A 75 2.45 32.25 -2.14
C CYS A 75 2.32 31.93 -0.65
N ARG A 76 3.06 32.66 0.19
CA ARG A 76 3.07 32.53 1.64
C ARG A 76 2.13 33.57 2.23
N VAL A 77 1.16 33.13 3.02
CA VAL A 77 0.19 33.99 3.69
C VAL A 77 0.33 33.76 5.19
N ALA A 78 0.53 34.83 5.95
CA ALA A 78 0.55 34.78 7.42
C ALA A 78 -0.68 35.49 7.99
N LEU A 79 -1.33 34.85 8.95
CA LEU A 79 -2.52 35.36 9.63
C LEU A 79 -2.34 35.24 11.14
N TYR A 80 -2.90 36.21 11.87
CA TYR A 80 -3.12 36.11 13.31
C TYR A 80 -4.61 35.93 13.60
N VAL A 81 -4.97 34.82 14.25
CA VAL A 81 -6.34 34.43 14.54
C VAL A 81 -6.63 34.67 16.01
N GLU A 82 -7.53 35.58 16.33
CA GLU A 82 -8.00 35.76 17.72
C GLU A 82 -8.92 34.59 18.11
N THR A 83 -8.51 33.80 19.11
CA THR A 83 -9.26 32.63 19.58
C THR A 83 -10.06 32.92 20.85
N SER A 84 -9.67 33.96 21.59
CA SER A 84 -10.42 34.57 22.70
C SER A 84 -9.94 36.02 22.91
N ASN A 85 -10.41 36.69 23.96
CA ASN A 85 -9.88 38.00 24.37
C ASN A 85 -8.48 37.94 25.02
N ARG A 86 -7.95 36.74 25.27
CA ARG A 86 -6.69 36.50 25.99
C ARG A 86 -5.85 35.36 25.40
N SER A 87 -6.15 34.96 24.16
CA SER A 87 -5.42 33.94 23.39
C SER A 87 -5.57 34.20 21.89
N GLY A 88 -4.59 33.75 21.11
CA GLY A 88 -4.58 33.87 19.66
C GLY A 88 -3.52 32.98 19.03
N VAL A 89 -3.72 32.68 17.76
CA VAL A 89 -2.93 31.69 17.01
C VAL A 89 -2.33 32.36 15.78
N THR A 90 -1.01 32.30 15.65
CA THR A 90 -0.33 32.65 14.40
C THR A 90 -0.35 31.44 13.48
N THR A 91 -0.86 31.60 12.26
CA THR A 91 -0.91 30.54 11.26
C THR A 91 -0.32 31.00 9.94
N GLU A 92 0.38 30.08 9.27
CA GLU A 92 0.89 30.30 7.94
C GLU A 92 0.30 29.29 6.95
N ILE A 93 -0.09 29.82 5.79
CA ILE A 93 -0.61 29.05 4.66
C ILE A 93 0.36 29.20 3.49
N TRP A 94 0.88 28.08 3.01
CA TRP A 94 1.80 28.02 1.88
C TRP A 94 1.07 27.43 0.66
N LEU A 95 0.88 28.26 -0.36
CA LEU A 95 0.07 27.98 -1.55
C LEU A 95 0.99 27.81 -2.77
N PRO A 96 1.39 26.59 -3.16
CA PRO A 96 2.32 26.38 -4.28
C PRO A 96 1.68 26.76 -5.63
N ARG A 97 2.50 27.19 -6.59
CA ARG A 97 2.03 27.42 -7.98
C ARG A 97 1.46 26.15 -8.59
N ASN A 98 2.17 25.04 -8.45
CA ASN A 98 1.77 23.74 -8.97
C ASN A 98 0.92 22.98 -7.94
N TRP A 99 -0.28 23.50 -7.70
CA TRP A 99 -1.21 22.89 -6.75
C TRP A 99 -1.95 21.70 -7.35
N THR A 100 -2.01 20.60 -6.61
CA THR A 100 -2.64 19.33 -7.04
C THR A 100 -4.14 19.26 -6.72
N GLY A 101 -4.69 20.29 -6.07
CA GLY A 101 -6.04 20.26 -5.49
C GLY A 101 -6.07 19.79 -4.03
N ARG A 102 -4.95 19.29 -3.49
CA ARG A 102 -4.88 18.72 -2.13
C ARG A 102 -4.57 19.78 -1.08
N PHE A 103 -5.18 19.64 0.10
CA PHE A 103 -4.89 20.45 1.28
C PHE A 103 -4.13 19.62 2.32
N LEU A 104 -3.19 20.21 3.05
CA LEU A 104 -2.43 19.55 4.13
C LEU A 104 -2.37 20.42 5.39
N GLY A 105 -2.77 19.89 6.54
CA GLY A 105 -2.47 20.46 7.84
C GLY A 105 -1.22 19.83 8.48
N THR A 106 -0.41 20.62 9.17
CA THR A 106 0.76 20.14 9.93
C THR A 106 0.56 20.30 11.44
N GLY A 107 1.22 19.45 12.23
CA GLY A 107 1.20 19.51 13.70
C GLY A 107 2.41 20.18 14.36
N ASN A 108 2.44 20.11 15.70
CA ASN A 108 3.49 20.68 16.56
C ASN A 108 4.28 19.59 17.30
N GLY A 109 5.15 19.98 18.24
CA GLY A 109 5.99 19.08 19.04
C GLY A 109 5.98 19.40 20.53
N GLY A 110 6.32 18.43 21.37
CA GLY A 110 6.50 18.64 22.82
C GLY A 110 5.33 19.35 23.51
N ILE A 111 5.61 20.50 24.10
CA ILE A 111 4.65 21.50 24.62
C ILE A 111 4.88 22.86 23.95
N ASP A 112 5.41 22.83 22.73
CA ASP A 112 5.81 24.03 22.00
C ASP A 112 4.66 24.70 21.25
N GLY A 113 4.93 25.94 20.88
CA GLY A 113 4.17 26.72 19.92
C GLY A 113 4.99 27.02 18.67
N CYS A 114 5.69 26.01 18.14
CA CYS A 114 6.59 26.18 17.01
C CYS A 114 5.93 25.67 15.72
N ILE A 115 5.86 26.53 14.71
CA ILE A 115 5.47 26.13 13.35
C ILE A 115 6.60 25.25 12.77
N LYS A 116 6.24 24.06 12.27
CA LYS A 116 7.18 23.13 11.60
C LYS A 116 7.33 23.49 10.13
N TYR A 117 8.11 24.53 9.86
CA TYR A 117 8.33 25.03 8.49
C TYR A 117 8.91 23.98 7.54
N GLU A 118 9.67 23.02 8.06
CA GLU A 118 10.15 21.85 7.31
C GLU A 118 9.00 21.00 6.74
N ASP A 119 7.92 20.83 7.51
CA ASP A 119 6.73 20.09 7.08
C ASP A 119 5.88 20.91 6.09
N LEU A 120 5.82 22.24 6.28
CA LEU A 120 5.18 23.15 5.31
C LEU A 120 5.88 23.10 3.95
N ALA A 121 7.21 23.20 3.97
CA ALA A 121 8.03 23.10 2.76
C ALA A 121 7.88 21.73 2.09
N TYR A 122 7.86 20.65 2.88
CA TYR A 122 7.67 19.30 2.38
C TYR A 122 6.32 19.11 1.68
N GLY A 123 5.22 19.53 2.31
CA GLY A 123 3.89 19.45 1.70
C GLY A 123 3.78 20.33 0.44
N ALA A 124 4.28 21.56 0.49
CA ALA A 124 4.22 22.49 -0.63
C ALA A 124 5.02 21.95 -1.84
N ALA A 125 6.19 21.36 -1.59
CA ALA A 125 7.02 20.72 -2.62
C ALA A 125 6.30 19.56 -3.34
N ASN A 126 5.36 18.91 -2.66
CA ASN A 126 4.53 17.84 -3.24
C ASN A 126 3.15 18.34 -3.69
N GLY A 127 3.00 19.65 -3.88
CA GLY A 127 1.84 20.27 -4.52
C GLY A 127 0.60 20.36 -3.62
N PHE A 128 0.76 20.32 -2.30
CA PHE A 128 -0.31 20.59 -1.34
C PHE A 128 -0.40 22.08 -1.02
N ALA A 129 -1.60 22.60 -0.83
CA ALA A 129 -1.80 23.83 -0.08
C ALA A 129 -1.65 23.50 1.41
N VAL A 130 -0.63 24.04 2.07
CA VAL A 130 -0.24 23.59 3.42
C VAL A 130 -0.55 24.66 4.45
N VAL A 131 -1.03 24.26 5.63
CA VAL A 131 -1.20 25.14 6.79
C VAL A 131 -0.44 24.61 8.01
N GLY A 132 0.17 25.53 8.76
CA GLY A 132 0.70 25.28 10.10
C GLY A 132 0.38 26.41 11.05
N SER A 133 0.46 26.14 12.35
CA SER A 133 0.21 27.15 13.38
C SER A 133 1.18 27.03 14.55
N ASN A 134 1.29 28.12 15.32
CA ASN A 134 2.08 28.18 16.55
C ASN A 134 1.34 27.58 17.76
N ASN A 135 0.27 26.80 17.57
CA ASN A 135 -0.39 26.07 18.66
C ASN A 135 -0.97 26.96 19.79
N GLY A 136 -1.09 28.29 19.60
CA GLY A 136 -1.65 29.23 20.58
C GLY A 136 -0.64 30.01 21.42
N HIS A 137 0.67 29.74 21.28
CA HIS A 137 1.73 30.47 21.97
C HIS A 137 3.03 30.45 21.16
N ASN A 138 4.08 31.14 21.62
CA ASN A 138 5.38 31.13 20.95
C ASN A 138 6.43 30.47 21.83
N GLY A 139 7.35 29.76 21.19
CA GLY A 139 8.48 29.12 21.85
C GLY A 139 8.15 27.76 22.43
N THR A 140 9.12 27.19 23.14
CA THR A 140 9.08 25.79 23.57
C THR A 140 8.68 25.59 25.03
N THR A 141 8.24 26.64 25.72
CA THR A 141 7.86 26.61 27.15
C THR A 141 6.34 26.62 27.33
N ALA A 142 5.87 26.07 28.44
CA ALA A 142 4.46 26.08 28.86
C ALA A 142 4.11 27.27 29.76
N ALA A 143 4.99 28.27 29.90
CA ALA A 143 4.75 29.43 30.76
C ALA A 143 3.45 30.17 30.39
N SER A 144 3.10 30.20 29.10
CA SER A 144 1.87 30.81 28.60
C SER A 144 0.58 30.08 29.02
N PHE A 145 0.67 28.83 29.50
CA PHE A 145 -0.48 28.09 30.01
C PHE A 145 -0.86 28.51 31.43
N TYR A 146 0.09 29.10 32.16
CA TYR A 146 -0.11 29.43 33.57
C TYR A 146 -1.29 30.40 33.76
N GLN A 147 -2.30 29.94 34.49
CA GLN A 147 -3.54 30.67 34.74
C GLN A 147 -4.26 31.12 33.45
N ASN A 148 -4.02 30.45 32.32
CA ASN A 148 -4.62 30.77 31.02
C ASN A 148 -5.20 29.53 30.31
N SER A 149 -6.44 29.19 30.65
CA SER A 149 -7.17 28.08 30.05
C SER A 149 -7.42 28.23 28.55
N ASP A 150 -7.39 29.45 28.02
CA ASP A 150 -7.73 29.71 26.62
C ASP A 150 -6.55 29.38 25.70
N VAL A 151 -5.32 29.69 26.12
CA VAL A 151 -4.10 29.20 25.44
C VAL A 151 -4.01 27.68 25.55
N LEU A 152 -4.43 27.10 26.68
CA LEU A 152 -4.48 25.65 26.83
C LEU A 152 -5.50 25.00 25.90
N ALA A 153 -6.65 25.65 25.62
CA ALA A 153 -7.61 25.19 24.64
C ALA A 153 -7.05 25.25 23.20
N ASP A 154 -6.28 26.29 22.89
CA ASP A 154 -5.55 26.39 21.61
C ASP A 154 -4.58 25.22 21.43
N PHE A 155 -3.76 24.95 22.45
CA PHE A 155 -2.81 23.84 22.48
C PHE A 155 -3.48 22.45 22.40
N ALA A 156 -4.61 22.28 23.09
CA ALA A 156 -5.29 21.00 23.20
C ALA A 156 -5.99 20.60 21.89
N TRP A 157 -6.66 21.53 21.22
CA TRP A 157 -7.46 21.20 20.02
C TRP A 157 -7.72 22.39 19.08
N ARG A 158 -7.88 23.61 19.61
CA ARG A 158 -8.49 24.72 18.87
C ARG A 158 -7.58 25.33 17.81
N ALA A 159 -6.26 25.39 18.03
CA ALA A 159 -5.34 25.96 17.06
C ALA A 159 -5.29 25.17 15.74
N LEU A 160 -5.20 23.83 15.82
CA LEU A 160 -5.20 22.99 14.63
C LEU A 160 -6.52 23.08 13.86
N HIS A 161 -7.66 23.00 14.56
CA HIS A 161 -8.96 23.08 13.91
C HIS A 161 -9.16 24.41 13.19
N LEU A 162 -8.94 25.54 13.88
CA LEU A 162 -9.16 26.87 13.29
C LEU A 162 -8.21 27.15 12.13
N SER A 163 -6.93 26.81 12.27
CA SER A 163 -5.96 26.97 11.17
C SER A 163 -6.35 26.11 9.96
N THR A 164 -6.89 24.90 10.17
CA THR A 164 -7.40 24.04 9.09
C THR A 164 -8.60 24.65 8.38
N VAL A 165 -9.61 25.12 9.14
CA VAL A 165 -10.81 25.77 8.60
C VAL A 165 -10.45 27.01 7.79
N ILE A 166 -9.62 27.89 8.35
CA ILE A 166 -9.18 29.13 7.69
C ILE A 166 -8.31 28.80 6.48
N GLY A 167 -7.38 27.86 6.61
CA GLY A 167 -6.50 27.43 5.53
C GLY A 167 -7.29 26.93 4.32
N LYS A 168 -8.36 26.15 4.54
CA LYS A 168 -9.25 25.69 3.47
C LYS A 168 -9.97 26.85 2.77
N GLN A 169 -10.43 27.86 3.52
CA GLN A 169 -11.07 29.06 2.97
C GLN A 169 -10.09 29.90 2.15
N VAL A 170 -8.88 30.14 2.68
CA VAL A 170 -7.82 30.87 1.99
C VAL A 170 -7.39 30.14 0.72
N THR A 171 -7.26 28.82 0.77
CA THR A 171 -6.97 27.97 -0.40
C THR A 171 -8.03 28.15 -1.49
N GLN A 172 -9.31 28.07 -1.12
CA GLN A 172 -10.41 28.26 -2.06
C GLN A 172 -10.42 29.68 -2.67
N ALA A 173 -10.17 30.71 -1.84
CA ALA A 173 -10.13 32.10 -2.29
C ALA A 173 -8.98 32.36 -3.26
N PHE A 174 -7.82 31.74 -3.03
CA PHE A 174 -6.63 31.92 -3.86
C PHE A 174 -6.72 31.22 -5.22
N TYR A 175 -7.10 29.94 -5.23
CA TYR A 175 -7.16 29.15 -6.48
C TYR A 175 -8.49 29.25 -7.22
N GLY A 176 -9.51 29.88 -6.62
CA GLY A 176 -10.86 29.99 -7.20
C GLY A 176 -11.64 28.66 -7.23
N GLN A 177 -11.12 27.61 -6.59
CA GLN A 177 -11.74 26.29 -6.49
C GLN A 177 -11.44 25.65 -5.13
N SER A 178 -12.40 24.89 -4.60
CA SER A 178 -12.21 24.15 -3.35
C SER A 178 -11.19 23.02 -3.52
N HIS A 179 -10.51 22.67 -2.43
CA HIS A 179 -9.66 21.48 -2.37
C HIS A 179 -10.47 20.20 -2.64
N THR A 180 -9.83 19.19 -3.23
CA THR A 180 -10.44 17.89 -3.55
C THR A 180 -10.42 16.95 -2.35
N LYS A 181 -9.28 16.88 -1.66
CA LYS A 181 -9.04 16.06 -0.46
C LYS A 181 -8.18 16.82 0.55
N SER A 182 -8.39 16.51 1.83
CA SER A 182 -7.71 17.15 2.94
C SER A 182 -6.91 16.13 3.75
N TYR A 183 -5.66 16.45 4.05
CA TYR A 183 -4.71 15.56 4.69
C TYR A 183 -4.11 16.19 5.94
N TYR A 184 -3.61 15.36 6.86
CA TYR A 184 -2.86 15.79 8.03
C TYR A 184 -1.55 15.03 8.16
N LEU A 185 -0.49 15.73 8.56
CA LEU A 185 0.82 15.16 8.88
C LEU A 185 1.30 15.68 10.23
N GLY A 186 1.51 14.77 11.18
CA GLY A 186 2.05 15.12 12.49
C GLY A 186 2.73 13.95 13.18
N CYS A 187 3.76 14.26 13.97
CA CYS A 187 4.44 13.31 14.84
C CYS A 187 4.64 13.87 16.25
N SER A 188 4.71 13.02 17.27
CA SER A 188 4.79 13.38 18.69
C SER A 188 3.48 14.01 19.19
N LEU A 189 3.53 15.24 19.73
CA LEU A 189 2.33 16.04 19.97
C LEU A 189 1.47 16.17 18.71
N GLY A 190 2.07 16.31 17.53
CA GLY A 190 1.35 16.27 16.26
C GLY A 190 0.60 14.97 16.02
N GLY A 191 1.17 13.83 16.42
CA GLY A 191 0.45 12.55 16.34
C GLY A 191 -0.81 12.56 17.21
N ARG A 192 -0.73 13.12 18.43
CA ARG A 192 -1.90 13.32 19.29
C ARG A 192 -2.93 14.27 18.65
N GLN A 193 -2.49 15.41 18.12
CA GLN A 193 -3.36 16.38 17.46
C GLN A 193 -4.13 15.76 16.29
N GLY A 194 -3.48 14.92 15.48
CA GLY A 194 -4.14 14.16 14.40
C GLY A 194 -5.23 13.23 14.92
N ILE A 195 -4.94 12.41 15.94
CA ILE A 195 -5.95 11.55 16.57
C ILE A 195 -7.09 12.37 17.17
N ASN A 196 -6.79 13.47 17.85
CA ASN A 196 -7.81 14.36 18.42
C ASN A 196 -8.72 14.97 17.34
N SER A 197 -8.15 15.35 16.18
CA SER A 197 -8.93 15.85 15.05
C SER A 197 -9.88 14.78 14.50
N ALA A 198 -9.45 13.51 14.40
CA ALA A 198 -10.35 12.43 14.00
C ALA A 198 -11.54 12.23 14.96
N VAL A 199 -11.34 12.50 16.25
CA VAL A 199 -12.38 12.38 17.29
C VAL A 199 -13.33 13.58 17.27
N GLU A 200 -12.78 14.78 17.46
CA GLU A 200 -13.56 16.01 17.72
C GLU A 200 -14.01 16.69 16.43
N PHE A 201 -13.22 16.58 15.36
CA PHE A 201 -13.42 17.28 14.08
C PHE A 201 -13.23 16.32 12.89
N PRO A 202 -14.02 15.25 12.78
CA PRO A 202 -13.82 14.22 11.77
C PRO A 202 -13.84 14.75 10.32
N ASP A 203 -14.45 15.92 10.11
CA ASP A 203 -14.56 16.58 8.81
C ASP A 203 -13.32 17.41 8.40
N ASP A 204 -12.36 17.57 9.31
CA ASP A 204 -11.14 18.34 9.05
C ASP A 204 -10.23 17.63 8.04
N PHE A 205 -10.10 16.30 8.09
CA PHE A 205 -9.16 15.57 7.25
C PHE A 205 -9.74 14.25 6.73
N ASP A 206 -9.58 13.99 5.42
CA ASP A 206 -9.89 12.70 4.80
C ASP A 206 -8.79 11.66 5.07
N GLY A 207 -7.54 12.11 5.28
CA GLY A 207 -6.40 11.25 5.61
C GLY A 207 -5.52 11.84 6.71
N ILE A 208 -5.07 11.04 7.68
CA ILE A 208 -4.27 11.47 8.82
C ILE A 208 -3.03 10.58 8.96
N ILE A 209 -1.85 11.18 9.03
CA ILE A 209 -0.64 10.51 9.53
C ILE A 209 -0.39 10.96 10.97
N ALA A 210 -0.38 10.00 11.88
CA ALA A 210 -0.16 10.20 13.31
C ALA A 210 1.06 9.40 13.81
N GLY A 211 2.25 10.01 13.73
CA GLY A 211 3.52 9.41 14.15
C GLY A 211 3.81 9.56 15.64
N SER A 212 4.42 8.55 16.27
CA SER A 212 4.74 8.46 17.72
C SER A 212 3.74 9.25 18.58
N PRO A 213 2.42 8.96 18.50
CA PRO A 213 1.40 9.86 18.99
C PRO A 213 1.44 10.00 20.52
N ALA A 214 1.45 11.24 21.01
CA ALA A 214 1.39 11.57 22.44
C ALA A 214 -0.03 11.44 23.05
N VAL A 215 -0.72 10.36 22.71
CA VAL A 215 -2.03 9.97 23.25
C VAL A 215 -1.89 9.40 24.68
N ASP A 216 -2.98 9.41 25.44
CA ASP A 216 -2.97 9.23 26.91
C ASP A 216 -2.09 10.31 27.60
N PHE A 217 -2.22 11.56 27.11
CA PHE A 217 -1.26 12.64 27.35
C PHE A 217 -0.98 12.90 28.84
N ASN A 218 -2.00 12.88 29.69
CA ASN A 218 -1.85 13.12 31.14
C ASN A 218 -0.97 12.04 31.80
N ASN A 219 -1.20 10.78 31.44
CA ASN A 219 -0.42 9.65 31.94
C ASN A 219 0.98 9.62 31.32
N LEU A 220 1.15 10.01 30.05
CA LEU A 220 2.45 10.19 29.42
C LEU A 220 3.30 11.25 30.13
N VAL A 221 2.71 12.39 30.49
CA VAL A 221 3.39 13.44 31.25
C VAL A 221 3.84 12.92 32.62
N SER A 222 2.97 12.19 33.31
CA SER A 222 3.23 11.58 34.62
C SER A 222 4.34 10.52 34.56
N TRP A 223 4.27 9.62 33.58
CA TRP A 223 5.29 8.61 33.32
C TRP A 223 6.67 9.23 33.07
N ARG A 224 6.73 10.29 32.24
CA ARG A 224 8.00 11.03 32.02
C ARG A 224 8.51 11.74 33.28
N ALA A 225 7.62 12.23 34.16
CA ALA A 225 8.01 12.83 35.43
C ALA A 225 8.61 11.79 36.41
N SER A 226 8.08 10.56 36.38
CA SER A 226 8.49 9.47 37.29
C SER A 226 9.97 9.07 37.17
N PHE A 227 10.60 9.31 36.01
CA PHE A 227 12.01 8.94 35.81
C PHE A 227 12.96 9.71 36.73
N PHE A 228 12.69 10.97 37.06
CA PHE A 228 13.63 11.76 37.87
C PHE A 228 13.73 11.26 39.32
N PRO A 229 12.63 10.97 40.03
CA PRO A 229 12.70 10.25 41.31
C PRO A 229 13.34 8.86 41.23
N ILE A 230 13.22 8.16 40.09
CA ILE A 230 13.84 6.84 39.88
C ILE A 230 15.36 6.95 39.71
N THR A 231 15.83 7.82 38.82
CA THR A 231 17.27 7.95 38.53
C THR A 231 18.03 8.78 39.56
N GLY A 232 17.31 9.64 40.28
CA GLY A 232 17.91 10.67 41.14
C GLY A 232 18.61 11.76 40.34
N SER A 233 19.18 12.72 41.07
CA SER A 233 20.01 13.78 40.47
C SER A 233 21.35 13.24 39.98
N ALA A 234 21.98 13.92 39.02
CA ALA A 234 23.33 13.59 38.55
C ALA A 234 24.43 13.59 39.65
N ASN A 235 24.15 14.18 40.81
CA ASN A 235 25.06 14.21 41.96
C ASN A 235 24.82 13.04 42.95
N SER A 236 23.82 12.20 42.70
CA SER A 236 23.47 11.08 43.59
C SER A 236 24.50 9.95 43.44
N THR A 237 24.81 9.26 44.54
CA THR A 237 25.81 8.18 44.56
C THR A 237 25.47 7.01 43.63
N ASP A 238 24.19 6.72 43.48
CA ASP A 238 23.69 5.61 42.66
C ASP A 238 23.23 6.04 41.26
N PHE A 239 23.49 7.29 40.87
CA PHE A 239 23.15 7.77 39.52
C PHE A 239 23.90 6.97 38.44
N ILE A 240 23.19 6.59 37.38
CA ILE A 240 23.78 5.92 36.22
C ILE A 240 24.13 6.97 35.18
N SER A 241 25.42 7.14 34.90
CA SER A 241 25.87 8.11 33.91
C SER A 241 25.38 7.78 32.50
N VAL A 242 25.24 8.80 31.65
CA VAL A 242 24.94 8.64 30.22
C VAL A 242 25.90 7.65 29.54
N SER A 243 27.19 7.71 29.88
CA SER A 243 28.19 6.78 29.35
C SER A 243 27.92 5.33 29.76
N THR A 244 27.44 5.09 30.98
CA THR A 244 27.11 3.74 31.45
C THR A 244 25.88 3.19 30.75
N TRP A 245 24.85 4.02 30.55
CA TRP A 245 23.69 3.64 29.73
C TRP A 245 24.08 3.24 28.31
N LYS A 246 24.91 4.06 27.65
CA LYS A 246 25.29 3.85 26.24
C LYS A 246 26.33 2.75 26.03
N ASN A 247 27.30 2.60 26.93
CA ASN A 247 28.47 1.75 26.71
C ASN A 247 28.44 0.43 27.51
N LEU A 248 27.54 0.29 28.49
CA LEU A 248 27.40 -0.92 29.29
C LEU A 248 26.00 -1.52 29.21
N ILE A 249 24.96 -0.73 29.45
CA ILE A 249 23.58 -1.23 29.50
C ILE A 249 23.06 -1.54 28.10
N HIS A 250 23.15 -0.60 27.15
CA HIS A 250 22.65 -0.80 25.79
C HIS A 250 23.31 -1.99 25.07
N PRO A 251 24.64 -2.20 25.12
CA PRO A 251 25.25 -3.40 24.53
C PRO A 251 24.77 -4.71 25.16
N GLU A 252 24.49 -4.72 26.46
CA GLU A 252 23.93 -5.91 27.14
C GLU A 252 22.46 -6.13 26.76
N VAL A 253 21.68 -5.07 26.58
CA VAL A 253 20.32 -5.14 26.02
C VAL A 253 20.35 -5.81 24.64
N LEU A 254 21.23 -5.35 23.74
CA LEU A 254 21.39 -5.97 22.41
C LEU A 254 21.87 -7.43 22.53
N THR A 255 22.80 -7.74 23.43
CA THR A 255 23.28 -9.12 23.66
C THR A 255 22.13 -10.07 24.02
N GLN A 256 21.13 -9.61 24.76
CA GLN A 256 19.97 -10.42 25.14
C GLN A 256 18.85 -10.42 24.09
N CYS A 257 18.74 -9.38 23.28
CA CYS A 257 17.51 -9.10 22.52
C CYS A 257 17.65 -8.92 21.01
N ASP A 258 18.82 -8.56 20.48
CA ASP A 258 19.05 -8.34 19.04
C ASP A 258 18.68 -9.60 18.24
N THR A 259 19.24 -10.75 18.63
CA THR A 259 18.99 -12.02 17.90
C THR A 259 17.59 -12.62 18.04
N LEU A 260 16.64 -11.97 18.73
CA LEU A 260 15.27 -12.48 18.89
C LEU A 260 14.48 -12.48 17.57
N ASP A 261 14.84 -11.59 16.65
CA ASP A 261 14.33 -11.55 15.27
C ASP A 261 15.17 -12.38 14.27
N CYS A 262 16.15 -13.11 14.80
CA CYS A 262 17.07 -13.98 14.09
C CYS A 262 18.13 -13.26 13.24
N VAL A 263 18.26 -11.93 13.37
CA VAL A 263 19.33 -11.13 12.77
C VAL A 263 20.21 -10.57 13.90
N ASN A 264 21.49 -10.34 13.62
CA ASN A 264 22.40 -9.63 14.52
C ASN A 264 22.91 -8.40 13.79
N ASP A 265 22.14 -7.32 13.87
CA ASP A 265 22.43 -6.06 13.19
C ASP A 265 22.39 -4.85 14.14
N GLY A 266 22.22 -5.10 15.45
CA GLY A 266 22.12 -4.06 16.47
C GLY A 266 20.75 -3.38 16.51
N ILE A 267 19.72 -4.02 15.96
CA ILE A 267 18.34 -3.53 15.91
C ILE A 267 17.46 -4.56 16.60
N ILE A 268 16.64 -4.08 17.55
CA ILE A 268 15.58 -4.92 18.11
C ILE A 268 14.34 -4.68 17.25
N GLU A 269 13.97 -5.64 16.40
CA GLU A 269 12.86 -5.48 15.46
C GLU A 269 11.51 -5.33 16.20
N ASP A 270 11.29 -6.18 17.21
CA ASP A 270 10.10 -6.15 18.07
C ASP A 270 10.49 -6.17 19.56
N PRO A 271 10.54 -5.00 20.22
CA PRO A 271 10.97 -4.92 21.61
C PRO A 271 9.96 -5.53 22.59
N THR A 272 8.75 -5.91 22.16
CA THR A 272 7.80 -6.64 23.02
C THR A 272 8.28 -8.04 23.39
N LEU A 273 9.20 -8.60 22.59
CA LEU A 273 9.83 -9.90 22.84
C LEU A 273 11.04 -9.79 23.79
N CYS A 274 11.59 -8.60 23.95
CA CYS A 274 12.79 -8.35 24.75
C CYS A 274 12.46 -8.26 26.25
N ASN A 275 12.71 -9.35 26.99
CA ASN A 275 12.65 -9.36 28.44
C ASN A 275 14.04 -9.19 29.05
N PHE A 276 14.52 -7.95 29.06
CA PHE A 276 15.87 -7.61 29.52
C PHE A 276 16.08 -7.87 31.01
N ARG A 277 17.19 -8.53 31.36
CA ARG A 277 17.59 -8.85 32.74
C ARG A 277 18.86 -8.09 33.15
N PRO A 278 18.75 -6.96 33.89
CA PRO A 278 19.91 -6.13 34.25
C PRO A 278 20.83 -6.76 35.31
N GLU A 279 20.41 -7.83 35.99
CA GLU A 279 21.18 -8.47 37.08
C GLU A 279 22.49 -9.09 36.60
N VAL A 280 22.60 -9.39 35.31
CA VAL A 280 23.84 -9.87 34.68
C VAL A 280 24.96 -8.83 34.70
N LEU A 281 24.60 -7.54 34.82
CA LEU A 281 25.55 -6.43 34.93
C LEU A 281 25.95 -6.14 36.37
N LYS A 282 25.40 -6.83 37.36
CA LYS A 282 25.69 -6.58 38.78
C LYS A 282 27.17 -6.79 39.09
N CYS A 283 27.78 -5.88 39.83
CA CYS A 283 29.16 -6.03 40.31
C CYS A 283 29.30 -7.28 41.20
N THR A 284 30.40 -8.01 41.00
CA THR A 284 30.80 -9.20 41.78
C THR A 284 32.21 -9.00 42.33
N ASP A 285 32.66 -9.88 43.22
CA ASP A 285 34.03 -9.83 43.77
C ASP A 285 35.11 -9.83 42.67
N ASP A 286 34.84 -10.53 41.56
CA ASP A 286 35.73 -10.61 40.39
C ASP A 286 35.51 -9.51 39.32
N ARG A 287 34.39 -8.76 39.37
CA ARG A 287 34.02 -7.72 38.39
C ARG A 287 33.58 -6.46 39.12
N ILE A 288 34.56 -5.58 39.34
CA ILE A 288 34.40 -4.34 40.11
C ILE A 288 34.33 -3.09 39.19
N ASN A 289 34.79 -3.22 37.93
CA ASN A 289 34.70 -2.19 36.90
C ASN A 289 33.72 -2.65 35.81
N ASP A 290 33.13 -1.71 35.07
CA ASP A 290 32.16 -1.97 34.01
C ASP A 290 30.99 -2.85 34.47
N CYS A 291 30.43 -2.52 35.63
CA CYS A 291 29.32 -3.22 36.27
C CYS A 291 28.42 -2.22 37.00
N LEU A 292 27.23 -2.67 37.42
CA LEU A 292 26.24 -1.88 38.13
C LEU A 292 26.17 -2.27 39.61
N SER A 293 26.06 -1.27 40.48
CA SER A 293 25.74 -1.50 41.90
C SER A 293 24.35 -2.15 42.06
N PRO A 294 24.04 -2.80 43.20
CA PRO A 294 22.70 -3.32 43.44
C PRO A 294 21.60 -2.25 43.31
N ALA A 295 21.87 -1.01 43.72
CA ALA A 295 20.94 0.10 43.59
C ALA A 295 20.77 0.52 42.12
N GLN A 296 21.85 0.57 41.34
CA GLN A 296 21.79 0.86 39.90
C GLN A 296 21.01 -0.22 39.14
N VAL A 297 21.20 -1.51 39.45
CA VAL A 297 20.39 -2.59 38.85
C VAL A 297 18.90 -2.38 39.09
N GLU A 298 18.52 -1.92 40.29
CA GLU A 298 17.12 -1.62 40.61
C GLU A 298 16.59 -0.39 39.87
N ILE A 299 17.41 0.65 39.67
CA ILE A 299 17.07 1.80 38.81
C ILE A 299 16.75 1.31 37.40
N VAL A 300 17.62 0.47 36.82
CA VAL A 300 17.41 -0.08 35.47
C VAL A 300 16.15 -0.93 35.40
N ARG A 301 15.89 -1.76 36.41
CA ARG A 301 14.64 -2.55 36.49
C ARG A 301 13.40 -1.64 36.48
N LYS A 302 13.40 -0.58 37.29
CA LYS A 302 12.28 0.37 37.37
C LYS A 302 12.05 1.12 36.06
N VAL A 303 13.13 1.51 35.36
CA VAL A 303 13.06 2.16 34.04
C VAL A 303 12.32 1.28 33.02
N PHE A 304 12.60 -0.02 33.02
CA PHE A 304 11.95 -1.00 32.14
C PHE A 304 10.72 -1.66 32.76
N SER A 305 10.13 -1.05 33.80
CA SER A 305 8.89 -1.52 34.41
C SER A 305 7.73 -0.57 34.09
N PRO A 306 6.51 -1.10 33.93
CA PRO A 306 5.32 -0.27 33.79
C PRO A 306 5.01 0.53 35.07
N MET A 307 4.35 1.67 34.89
CA MET A 307 3.89 2.51 35.99
C MET A 307 2.45 2.14 36.37
N TYR A 308 2.22 1.78 37.63
CA TYR A 308 0.91 1.42 38.16
C TYR A 308 0.41 2.44 39.19
N GLY A 309 -0.91 2.60 39.26
CA GLY A 309 -1.59 3.33 40.31
C GLY A 309 -1.68 2.54 41.62
N GLU A 310 -2.09 3.21 42.70
CA GLU A 310 -2.33 2.56 44.00
C GLU A 310 -3.45 1.49 43.95
N ASP A 311 -4.37 1.61 42.99
CA ASP A 311 -5.44 0.65 42.73
C ASP A 311 -5.00 -0.56 41.90
N GLY A 312 -3.70 -0.65 41.57
CA GLY A 312 -3.12 -1.71 40.74
C GLY A 312 -3.44 -1.56 39.25
N ARG A 313 -4.06 -0.46 38.81
CA ARG A 313 -4.31 -0.22 37.38
C ARG A 313 -3.09 0.36 36.69
N LEU A 314 -2.87 -0.04 35.44
CA LEU A 314 -1.80 0.48 34.61
C LEU A 314 -2.05 1.97 34.30
N ILE A 315 -1.12 2.83 34.71
CA ILE A 315 -1.08 4.25 34.33
C ILE A 315 -0.45 4.36 32.95
N PHE A 316 0.77 3.84 32.79
CA PHE A 316 1.51 3.91 31.53
C PHE A 316 2.47 2.70 31.37
N PRO A 317 2.68 2.19 30.14
CA PRO A 317 3.58 1.06 29.90
C PRO A 317 5.04 1.38 30.23
N ALA A 318 5.86 0.33 30.33
CA ALA A 318 7.31 0.42 30.53
C ALA A 318 7.98 1.16 29.37
N MET A 319 9.19 1.69 29.58
CA MET A 319 10.06 1.99 28.43
C MET A 319 10.40 0.69 27.71
N GLN A 320 10.43 0.71 26.38
CA GLN A 320 10.90 -0.42 25.59
C GLN A 320 12.44 -0.48 25.56
N PRO A 321 13.06 -1.65 25.75
CA PRO A 321 14.49 -1.83 25.59
C PRO A 321 14.97 -1.48 24.17
N GLY A 322 16.18 -0.96 24.05
CA GLY A 322 16.80 -0.50 22.79
C GLY A 322 16.72 1.02 22.60
N SER A 323 16.01 1.74 23.47
CA SER A 323 15.84 3.20 23.43
C SER A 323 16.87 3.98 24.23
N GLU A 324 17.80 3.28 24.90
CA GLU A 324 18.71 3.85 25.90
C GLU A 324 19.60 4.95 25.33
N LEU A 325 19.97 4.84 24.04
CA LEU A 325 20.84 5.81 23.37
C LEU A 325 20.25 7.23 23.35
N GLU A 326 18.94 7.36 23.07
CA GLU A 326 18.25 8.66 23.08
C GLU A 326 17.80 9.02 24.50
N ALA A 327 17.24 8.04 25.23
CA ALA A 327 16.65 8.28 26.55
C ALA A 327 17.69 8.71 27.61
N ALA A 328 18.94 8.23 27.51
CA ALA A 328 20.02 8.60 28.42
C ALA A 328 20.35 10.10 28.41
N ASP A 329 20.27 10.76 27.26
CA ASP A 329 20.52 12.21 27.15
C ASP A 329 19.33 13.06 27.64
N GLN A 330 18.20 12.42 27.93
CA GLN A 330 16.92 13.07 28.19
C GLN A 330 16.27 12.58 29.48
N LEU A 331 15.43 11.54 29.40
CA LEU A 331 14.65 11.03 30.53
C LEU A 331 15.54 10.53 31.66
N TYR A 332 16.73 9.98 31.36
CA TYR A 332 17.64 9.44 32.38
C TYR A 332 18.80 10.37 32.72
N ALA A 333 18.77 11.63 32.25
CA ALA A 333 19.90 12.56 32.35
C ALA A 333 20.15 13.12 33.77
N GLY A 334 19.50 12.59 34.79
CA GLY A 334 19.68 13.02 36.18
C GLY A 334 19.13 14.43 36.46
N LYS A 335 18.12 14.85 35.69
CA LYS A 335 17.42 16.13 35.83
C LYS A 335 15.94 15.97 35.43
N PRO A 336 15.02 16.79 35.98
CA PRO A 336 13.61 16.73 35.62
C PRO A 336 13.38 16.90 34.12
N PHE A 337 12.55 16.06 33.52
CA PHE A 337 12.17 16.21 32.13
C PHE A 337 11.31 17.46 31.95
N ARG A 338 11.80 18.41 31.14
CA ARG A 338 11.28 19.79 31.10
C ARG A 338 9.79 19.87 30.79
N TYR A 339 9.30 19.09 29.82
CA TYR A 339 7.88 19.14 29.44
C TYR A 339 6.97 18.73 30.59
N SER A 340 7.33 17.67 31.30
CA SER A 340 6.55 17.21 32.44
C SER A 340 6.62 18.18 33.61
N LYS A 341 7.84 18.65 33.93
CA LYS A 341 8.02 19.67 34.97
C LYS A 341 7.14 20.89 34.72
N GLU A 342 7.20 21.46 33.53
CA GLU A 342 6.44 22.67 33.21
C GLU A 342 4.93 22.41 33.14
N TRP A 343 4.49 21.22 32.71
CA TRP A 343 3.07 20.85 32.76
C TRP A 343 2.54 20.79 34.20
N PHE A 344 3.27 20.13 35.12
CA PHE A 344 2.89 20.10 36.53
C PHE A 344 2.93 21.50 37.17
N GLN A 345 3.91 22.33 36.80
CA GLN A 345 4.06 23.68 37.35
C GLN A 345 3.03 24.69 36.81
N TYR A 346 2.69 24.63 35.52
CA TYR A 346 1.86 25.67 34.90
C TYR A 346 0.42 25.24 34.63
N VAL A 347 0.12 23.94 34.65
CA VAL A 347 -1.23 23.40 34.35
C VAL A 347 -1.84 22.67 35.54
N VAL A 348 -1.11 21.77 36.20
CA VAL A 348 -1.67 20.94 37.28
C VAL A 348 -1.67 21.67 38.62
N TYR A 349 -0.54 22.28 38.98
CA TYR A 349 -0.34 22.94 40.26
C TYR A 349 0.07 24.40 40.08
N ASN A 350 1.31 24.73 40.42
CA ASN A 350 1.86 26.07 40.41
C ASN A 350 3.41 26.04 40.27
N PRO A 351 4.07 27.18 40.00
CA PRO A 351 5.51 27.21 39.75
C PRO A 351 6.42 26.75 40.90
N SER A 352 5.89 26.56 42.11
CA SER A 352 6.65 26.06 43.26
C SER A 352 6.63 24.54 43.41
N TRP A 353 5.89 23.80 42.57
CA TRP A 353 5.91 22.34 42.58
C TRP A 353 7.31 21.80 42.26
N ASP A 354 7.77 20.84 43.08
CA ASP A 354 9.09 20.23 42.99
C ASP A 354 9.02 18.88 42.26
N PRO A 355 9.64 18.73 41.07
CA PRO A 355 9.68 17.46 40.35
C PRO A 355 10.42 16.32 41.07
N ALA A 356 11.25 16.61 42.09
CA ALA A 356 11.91 15.58 42.88
C ALA A 356 10.93 14.77 43.74
N GLU A 357 9.80 15.39 44.11
CA GLU A 357 8.78 14.82 45.00
C GLU A 357 7.61 14.19 44.23
N PHE A 358 7.74 14.03 42.90
CA PHE A 358 6.69 13.43 42.08
C PHE A 358 6.34 12.02 42.57
N ASP A 359 5.04 11.76 42.73
CA ASP A 359 4.50 10.46 43.12
C ASP A 359 3.27 10.02 42.31
N ILE A 360 2.65 8.91 42.69
CA ILE A 360 1.45 8.37 42.04
C ILE A 360 0.21 9.25 42.26
N HIS A 361 0.16 10.02 43.35
CA HIS A 361 -0.94 10.94 43.61
C HIS A 361 -0.94 12.07 42.58
N ASP A 362 0.23 12.63 42.26
CA ASP A 362 0.37 13.64 41.21
C ASP A 362 -0.14 13.14 39.85
N ALA A 363 0.15 11.89 39.51
CA ALA A 363 -0.35 11.27 38.29
C ALA A 363 -1.88 11.22 38.25
N LYS A 364 -2.49 10.83 39.39
CA LYS A 364 -3.96 10.83 39.53
C LYS A 364 -4.54 12.23 39.42
N VAL A 365 -3.95 13.24 40.06
CA VAL A 365 -4.43 14.63 39.97
C VAL A 365 -4.38 15.13 38.52
N ALA A 366 -3.30 14.84 37.79
CA ALA A 366 -3.17 15.22 36.40
C ALA A 366 -4.21 14.54 35.49
N ASP A 367 -4.49 13.25 35.69
CA ASP A 367 -5.49 12.52 34.90
C ASP A 367 -6.93 12.91 35.25
N ASP A 368 -7.23 13.15 36.53
CA ASP A 368 -8.55 13.61 36.98
C ASP A 368 -8.84 15.05 36.48
N LEU A 369 -7.82 15.91 36.39
CA LEU A 369 -7.97 17.28 35.89
C LEU A 369 -8.31 17.32 34.39
N ASN A 370 -7.63 16.49 33.59
CA ASN A 370 -7.77 16.35 32.13
C ASN A 370 -8.24 17.64 31.41
N PRO A 371 -7.47 18.73 31.48
CA PRO A 371 -7.94 20.02 31.01
C PRO A 371 -8.14 19.98 29.50
N GLN A 372 -9.27 20.51 29.03
CA GLN A 372 -9.62 20.58 27.60
C GLN A 372 -9.63 19.21 26.89
N ASN A 373 -9.87 18.12 27.64
CA ASN A 373 -9.85 16.74 27.15
C ASN A 373 -8.52 16.35 26.48
N ILE A 374 -7.40 16.95 26.90
CA ILE A 374 -6.11 16.77 26.23
C ILE A 374 -5.59 15.33 26.25
N ARG A 375 -6.10 14.49 27.17
CA ARG A 375 -5.74 13.06 27.26
C ARG A 375 -5.75 12.37 25.90
N THR A 376 -6.72 12.68 25.04
CA THR A 376 -6.85 12.11 23.68
C THR A 376 -6.76 10.58 23.70
N TRP A 377 -7.71 9.93 24.37
CA TRP A 377 -7.77 8.47 24.51
C TRP A 377 -9.18 7.95 24.18
N PRO A 378 -9.60 8.04 22.89
CA PRO A 378 -10.97 7.72 22.49
C PRO A 378 -11.25 6.21 22.54
N ASN A 379 -12.48 5.88 22.92
CA ASN A 379 -13.04 4.52 22.78
C ASN A 379 -13.70 4.29 21.41
N ASP A 380 -13.93 5.34 20.62
CA ASP A 380 -14.70 5.28 19.38
C ASP A 380 -14.16 6.26 18.33
N LEU A 381 -13.98 5.77 17.11
CA LEU A 381 -13.69 6.56 15.90
C LEU A 381 -14.74 6.34 14.80
N SER A 382 -15.93 5.82 15.14
CA SER A 382 -16.99 5.46 14.17
C SER A 382 -17.41 6.62 13.28
N ASN A 383 -17.44 7.86 13.78
CA ASN A 383 -17.80 9.02 12.96
C ASN A 383 -16.77 9.28 11.86
N TYR A 384 -15.48 9.10 12.17
CA TYR A 384 -14.39 9.24 11.22
C TYR A 384 -14.36 8.09 10.20
N GLU A 385 -14.58 6.86 10.68
CA GLU A 385 -14.69 5.65 9.85
C GLU A 385 -15.85 5.77 8.85
N LYS A 386 -17.06 6.10 9.31
CA LYS A 386 -18.29 6.17 8.49
C LYS A 386 -18.22 7.18 7.36
N ARG A 387 -17.49 8.28 7.54
CA ARG A 387 -17.27 9.28 6.47
C ARG A 387 -16.17 8.87 5.47
N GLY A 388 -15.49 7.75 5.72
CA GLY A 388 -14.45 7.19 4.87
C GLY A 388 -13.04 7.71 5.17
N GLY A 389 -12.82 8.33 6.33
CA GLY A 389 -11.50 8.83 6.72
C GLY A 389 -10.47 7.70 6.88
N LYS A 390 -9.17 7.99 6.66
CA LYS A 390 -8.06 7.04 6.77
C LYS A 390 -6.96 7.54 7.70
N ILE A 391 -6.56 6.74 8.68
CA ILE A 391 -5.45 7.00 9.59
C ILE A 391 -4.33 6.00 9.33
N ILE A 392 -3.13 6.51 9.12
CA ILE A 392 -1.89 5.76 9.26
C ILE A 392 -1.19 6.25 10.52
N SER A 393 -1.02 5.37 11.50
CA SER A 393 -0.16 5.63 12.65
C SER A 393 1.16 4.87 12.52
N PHE A 394 2.25 5.45 12.99
CA PHE A 394 3.52 4.75 13.08
C PHE A 394 4.24 5.08 14.39
N HIS A 395 5.12 4.21 14.87
CA HIS A 395 5.95 4.49 16.04
C HIS A 395 7.33 3.82 15.89
N GLY A 396 8.39 4.61 16.11
CA GLY A 396 9.75 4.09 16.17
C GLY A 396 9.95 3.15 17.36
N GLN A 397 10.51 1.96 17.14
CA GLN A 397 10.68 0.95 18.19
C GLN A 397 11.86 1.27 19.15
N GLN A 398 12.65 2.30 18.86
CA GLN A 398 13.71 2.82 19.74
C GLN A 398 13.44 4.26 20.19
N ASP A 399 12.17 4.66 20.25
CA ASP A 399 11.75 6.00 20.69
C ASP A 399 12.13 6.25 22.16
N GLY A 400 13.08 7.15 22.41
CA GLY A 400 13.57 7.46 23.75
C GLY A 400 12.74 8.50 24.51
N LYS A 401 11.60 8.95 23.98
CA LYS A 401 10.77 10.03 24.55
C LYS A 401 9.36 9.59 24.89
N ILE A 402 8.76 8.77 24.04
CA ILE A 402 7.43 8.19 24.21
C ILE A 402 7.60 6.70 23.93
N THR A 403 7.21 5.84 24.86
CA THR A 403 7.38 4.41 24.61
C THR A 403 6.50 3.93 23.46
N SER A 404 7.07 3.11 22.57
CA SER A 404 6.36 2.50 21.45
C SER A 404 5.21 1.59 21.90
N PHE A 405 5.32 0.99 23.09
CA PHE A 405 4.29 0.17 23.71
C PHE A 405 2.98 0.92 23.92
N ASN A 406 2.99 2.26 24.05
CA ASN A 406 1.75 3.01 24.25
C ASN A 406 0.89 3.11 22.98
N THR A 407 1.50 3.15 21.79
CA THR A 407 0.71 3.15 20.54
C THR A 407 0.11 1.79 20.25
N GLU A 408 0.81 0.70 20.57
CA GLU A 408 0.23 -0.63 20.53
C GLU A 408 -0.93 -0.77 21.54
N ARG A 409 -0.73 -0.31 22.78
CA ARG A 409 -1.80 -0.25 23.79
C ARG A 409 -3.01 0.56 23.29
N PHE A 410 -2.78 1.69 22.62
CA PHE A 410 -3.84 2.51 22.04
C PHE A 410 -4.60 1.77 20.94
N TYR A 411 -3.88 1.14 20.00
CA TYR A 411 -4.48 0.37 18.92
C TYR A 411 -5.38 -0.76 19.46
N ASN A 412 -4.87 -1.54 20.42
CA ASN A 412 -5.61 -2.64 21.05
C ASN A 412 -6.80 -2.14 21.87
N HIS A 413 -6.66 -1.00 22.56
CA HIS A 413 -7.73 -0.35 23.28
C HIS A 413 -8.88 0.02 22.34
N LEU A 414 -8.58 0.68 21.21
CA LEU A 414 -9.56 1.08 20.22
C LEU A 414 -10.24 -0.13 19.57
N ALA A 415 -9.45 -1.14 19.16
CA ALA A 415 -9.96 -2.39 18.59
C ALA A 415 -11.00 -3.05 19.52
N THR A 416 -10.67 -3.15 20.81
CA THR A 416 -11.54 -3.74 21.83
C THR A 416 -12.79 -2.88 22.05
N ALA A 417 -12.62 -1.56 22.19
CA ALA A 417 -13.71 -0.64 22.49
C ALA A 417 -14.73 -0.51 21.34
N MET A 418 -14.26 -0.54 20.09
CA MET A 418 -15.11 -0.53 18.90
C MET A 418 -15.64 -1.92 18.53
N ASN A 419 -15.20 -2.98 19.22
CA ASN A 419 -15.49 -4.38 18.90
C ASN A 419 -15.13 -4.71 17.44
N MET A 420 -13.95 -4.25 17.00
CA MET A 420 -13.43 -4.45 15.65
C MET A 420 -12.10 -5.22 15.73
N PRO A 421 -11.99 -6.41 15.11
CA PRO A 421 -10.70 -7.07 14.95
C PRO A 421 -9.77 -6.22 14.05
N SER A 422 -8.47 -6.52 14.06
CA SER A 422 -7.48 -5.78 13.26
C SER A 422 -7.84 -5.71 11.78
N SER A 423 -8.40 -6.79 11.20
CA SER A 423 -8.84 -6.83 9.80
C SER A 423 -9.99 -5.85 9.48
N GLU A 424 -10.81 -5.49 10.47
CA GLU A 424 -11.84 -4.48 10.31
C GLU A 424 -11.28 -3.08 10.50
N LEU A 425 -10.39 -2.88 11.47
CA LEU A 425 -9.64 -1.63 11.64
C LEU A 425 -8.82 -1.31 10.39
N ASP A 426 -8.21 -2.30 9.73
CA ASP A 426 -7.38 -2.13 8.52
C ASP A 426 -8.10 -1.43 7.35
N ASN A 427 -9.44 -1.33 7.40
CA ASN A 427 -10.22 -0.55 6.45
C ASN A 427 -10.04 0.97 6.61
N PHE A 428 -9.66 1.46 7.79
CA PHE A 428 -9.55 2.90 8.06
C PHE A 428 -8.42 3.30 9.03
N PHE A 429 -7.86 2.41 9.86
CA PHE A 429 -6.78 2.68 10.80
C PHE A 429 -5.72 1.59 10.70
N ARG A 430 -4.51 1.94 10.24
CA ARG A 430 -3.35 1.02 10.18
C ARG A 430 -2.21 1.53 11.04
N PHE A 431 -1.61 0.65 11.84
CA PHE A 431 -0.48 0.95 12.72
C PHE A 431 0.79 0.24 12.24
N PHE A 432 1.87 1.00 12.03
CA PHE A 432 3.17 0.50 11.61
C PHE A 432 4.23 0.68 12.71
N ARG A 433 4.84 -0.44 13.12
CA ARG A 433 5.98 -0.47 14.03
C ARG A 433 7.26 -0.34 13.21
N ILE A 434 8.06 0.69 13.46
CA ILE A 434 9.27 0.98 12.66
C ILE A 434 10.52 0.60 13.44
N SER A 435 11.19 -0.49 13.04
CA SER A 435 12.39 -0.97 13.72
C SER A 435 13.58 -0.03 13.57
N GLY A 436 14.39 0.05 14.63
CA GLY A 436 15.58 0.90 14.69
C GLY A 436 15.33 2.39 14.46
N MET A 437 14.09 2.85 14.58
CA MET A 437 13.73 4.26 14.47
C MET A 437 13.58 4.86 15.87
N SER A 438 14.22 6.02 16.09
CA SER A 438 14.10 6.81 17.31
C SER A 438 12.85 7.72 17.27
N HIS A 439 12.75 8.71 18.16
CA HIS A 439 11.56 9.56 18.21
C HIS A 439 11.31 10.35 16.91
N CYS A 440 10.25 10.02 16.18
CA CYS A 440 9.79 10.63 14.91
C CYS A 440 10.75 10.56 13.71
N ASN A 441 12.05 10.38 13.91
CA ASN A 441 13.07 10.29 12.87
C ASN A 441 14.34 9.68 13.47
N SER A 442 15.37 9.52 12.63
CA SER A 442 16.68 9.01 13.01
C SER A 442 16.65 7.61 13.63
N GLY A 443 17.81 7.16 14.08
CA GLY A 443 18.04 5.82 14.63
C GLY A 443 18.93 4.96 13.72
N PRO A 444 19.38 3.79 14.22
CA PRO A 444 20.25 2.87 13.49
C PRO A 444 19.54 2.12 12.36
N GLY A 445 18.21 1.99 12.40
CA GLY A 445 17.42 1.21 11.43
C GLY A 445 16.98 1.99 10.19
N ALA A 446 16.07 1.39 9.42
CA ALA A 446 15.53 1.96 8.19
C ALA A 446 14.43 3.00 8.48
N TRP A 447 14.80 4.13 9.09
CA TRP A 447 13.85 5.10 9.65
C TRP A 447 13.31 6.13 8.65
N ALA A 448 13.88 6.29 7.46
CA ALA A 448 13.46 7.32 6.50
C ALA A 448 12.44 6.77 5.49
N PHE A 449 11.18 7.19 5.61
CA PHE A 449 10.05 6.76 4.76
C PHE A 449 9.05 7.91 4.48
N GLY A 450 9.51 9.16 4.49
CA GLY A 450 8.71 10.33 4.10
C GLY A 450 7.74 10.86 5.16
N GLN A 451 8.00 10.60 6.44
CA GLN A 451 7.11 10.93 7.56
C GLN A 451 7.10 12.40 8.01
N GLY A 452 7.66 13.31 7.21
CA GLY A 452 7.94 14.69 7.60
C GLY A 452 9.24 14.86 8.38
N GLY A 453 9.47 16.06 8.89
CA GLY A 453 10.74 16.49 9.47
C GLY A 453 11.85 16.61 8.42
N SER A 454 13.09 16.70 8.88
CA SER A 454 14.28 16.67 8.04
C SER A 454 15.28 15.68 8.63
N PRO A 455 16.00 14.88 7.81
CA PRO A 455 16.05 14.89 6.33
C PRO A 455 15.14 13.87 5.62
N ALA A 456 14.23 13.18 6.30
CA ALA A 456 13.47 12.06 5.71
C ALA A 456 12.82 12.37 4.34
N PRO A 457 12.11 13.52 4.16
CA PRO A 457 11.52 13.86 2.86
C PRO A 457 12.52 14.01 1.71
N ALA A 458 13.75 14.44 1.99
CA ALA A 458 14.79 14.58 0.97
C ALA A 458 15.41 13.22 0.59
N MET A 459 15.29 12.22 1.47
CA MET A 459 15.82 10.88 1.25
C MET A 459 14.84 9.96 0.52
N THR A 460 13.55 10.31 0.48
CA THR A 460 12.49 9.43 -0.01
C THR A 460 11.74 10.05 -1.18
N PRO A 461 11.75 9.43 -2.38
CA PRO A 461 10.93 9.89 -3.49
C PRO A 461 9.44 9.82 -3.15
N PHE A 462 8.63 10.74 -3.68
CA PHE A 462 7.19 10.81 -3.40
C PHE A 462 6.40 9.76 -4.18
N ASN A 463 6.53 8.49 -3.78
CA ASN A 463 5.75 7.36 -4.30
C ASN A 463 5.13 6.54 -3.16
N SER A 464 4.03 5.85 -3.44
CA SER A 464 3.22 5.18 -2.41
C SER A 464 3.91 4.01 -1.69
N ASN A 465 5.05 3.52 -2.16
CA ASN A 465 5.74 2.36 -1.57
C ASN A 465 6.84 2.76 -0.59
N GLU A 466 7.43 3.94 -0.78
CA GLU A 466 8.60 4.43 -0.05
C GLU A 466 8.30 5.72 0.74
N ASN A 467 7.13 6.32 0.51
CA ASN A 467 6.71 7.56 1.16
C ASN A 467 5.32 7.43 1.77
N ILE A 468 5.24 7.54 3.10
CA ILE A 468 3.99 7.40 3.87
C ILE A 468 2.93 8.44 3.51
N LEU A 469 3.31 9.68 3.20
CA LEU A 469 2.35 10.70 2.76
C LEU A 469 1.77 10.36 1.39
N ALA A 470 2.60 9.89 0.45
CA ALA A 470 2.12 9.40 -0.84
C ALA A 470 1.27 8.13 -0.70
N ALA A 471 1.59 7.25 0.26
CA ALA A 471 0.80 6.06 0.57
C ALA A 471 -0.60 6.43 1.10
N LEU A 472 -0.67 7.42 1.99
CA LEU A 472 -1.95 7.94 2.49
C LEU A 472 -2.79 8.54 1.36
N VAL A 473 -2.17 9.31 0.46
CA VAL A 473 -2.85 9.86 -0.73
C VAL A 473 -3.43 8.73 -1.58
N ALA A 474 -2.65 7.69 -1.87
CA ALA A 474 -3.11 6.54 -2.65
C ALA A 474 -4.28 5.80 -1.95
N TRP A 475 -4.26 5.72 -0.62
CA TRP A 475 -5.33 5.09 0.14
C TRP A 475 -6.62 5.91 0.08
N VAL A 476 -6.55 7.23 0.29
CA VAL A 476 -7.71 8.13 0.30
C VAL A 476 -8.30 8.33 -1.10
N GLU A 477 -7.47 8.53 -2.12
CA GLU A 477 -7.94 8.86 -3.48
C GLU A 477 -8.21 7.64 -4.36
N HIS A 478 -7.53 6.52 -4.11
CA HIS A 478 -7.59 5.35 -4.99
C HIS A 478 -7.96 4.05 -4.26
N GLY A 479 -8.22 4.10 -2.95
CA GLY A 479 -8.56 2.91 -2.17
C GLY A 479 -7.42 1.90 -2.06
N VAL A 480 -6.18 2.32 -2.30
CA VAL A 480 -5.00 1.45 -2.22
C VAL A 480 -4.35 1.61 -0.84
N ALA A 481 -4.75 0.76 0.10
CA ALA A 481 -4.21 0.78 1.45
C ALA A 481 -2.76 0.25 1.47
N PRO A 482 -1.86 0.86 2.27
CA PRO A 482 -0.50 0.36 2.41
C PRO A 482 -0.47 -0.91 3.26
N GLU A 483 0.07 -2.00 2.72
CA GLU A 483 0.33 -3.23 3.48
C GLU A 483 1.63 -3.13 4.29
N THR A 484 2.59 -2.35 3.79
CA THR A 484 3.89 -2.10 4.41
C THR A 484 4.35 -0.69 4.05
N ILE A 485 5.25 -0.12 4.85
CA ILE A 485 5.93 1.13 4.53
C ILE A 485 7.42 0.84 4.43
N THR A 486 8.03 1.15 3.29
CA THR A 486 9.46 0.89 3.07
C THR A 486 10.28 2.04 3.61
N GLY A 487 11.11 1.76 4.61
CA GLY A 487 12.10 2.69 5.12
C GLY A 487 13.47 2.50 4.51
N THR A 488 14.30 3.53 4.61
CA THR A 488 15.70 3.53 4.19
C THR A 488 16.60 4.11 5.27
N ASN A 489 17.87 3.74 5.26
CA ASN A 489 18.92 4.41 6.02
C ASN A 489 20.12 4.67 5.09
N ILE A 490 20.79 5.81 5.26
CA ILE A 490 22.05 6.06 4.57
C ILE A 490 23.14 5.56 5.50
N ALA A 491 23.91 4.56 5.06
CA ALA A 491 25.06 4.07 5.81
C ALA A 491 26.01 5.24 6.10
N GLN A 492 26.12 5.65 7.36
CA GLN A 492 27.35 6.28 7.79
C GLN A 492 28.44 5.20 7.72
N PRO A 493 29.63 5.48 7.18
CA PRO A 493 30.71 4.53 7.26
C PRO A 493 30.88 4.17 8.74
N ALA A 494 30.78 2.88 9.05
CA ALA A 494 31.01 2.38 10.40
C ALA A 494 32.32 3.01 10.86
N ALA A 495 32.26 3.85 11.90
CA ALA A 495 33.46 4.24 12.61
C ALA A 495 34.13 2.92 12.97
N GLU A 496 35.34 2.70 12.45
CA GLU A 496 36.16 1.56 12.82
C GLU A 496 36.08 1.45 14.33
N LEU A 497 35.43 0.38 14.81
CA LEU A 497 35.71 -0.12 16.15
C LEU A 497 37.23 -0.21 16.17
N SER A 498 37.86 0.61 17.01
CA SER A 498 39.25 0.46 17.32
C SER A 498 39.42 -0.98 17.79
N GLU A 499 39.98 -1.82 16.91
CA GLU A 499 40.34 -3.18 17.24
C GLU A 499 41.21 -3.10 18.49
N ALA A 500 40.63 -3.50 19.61
CA ALA A 500 41.38 -3.80 20.81
C ALA A 500 42.38 -4.89 20.43
N LYS A 501 43.65 -4.48 20.32
CA LYS A 501 44.79 -5.36 20.09
C LYS A 501 44.72 -6.57 21.03
N PRO A 502 44.71 -7.81 20.53
CA PRO A 502 45.06 -8.95 21.35
C PRO A 502 46.55 -8.89 21.68
N ALA A 503 46.88 -9.09 22.95
CA ALA A 503 48.25 -9.20 23.44
C ALA A 503 49.00 -10.35 22.75
N GLN A 504 50.27 -10.11 22.42
CA GLN A 504 51.19 -11.10 21.85
C GLN A 504 51.59 -12.18 22.87
N PRO A 505 51.95 -13.38 22.39
CA PRO A 505 53.07 -14.15 22.92
C PRO A 505 54.26 -14.19 21.94
N ASN A 506 55.45 -14.20 22.53
CA ASN A 506 56.76 -13.98 21.94
C ASN A 506 57.30 -15.09 21.02
N ALA A 507 58.25 -14.65 20.17
CA ALA A 507 59.50 -15.31 19.75
C ALA A 507 59.53 -16.13 18.41
N PRO A 508 60.71 -16.25 17.74
CA PRO A 508 60.92 -15.70 16.39
C PRO A 508 61.51 -16.69 15.37
N VAL A 509 61.36 -16.42 14.07
CA VAL A 509 62.25 -16.98 13.02
C VAL A 509 62.58 -15.91 11.97
N ASP A 510 63.87 -15.79 11.70
CA ASP A 510 64.59 -14.75 10.94
C ASP A 510 64.48 -14.87 9.39
N SER A 511 64.14 -13.74 8.75
CA SER A 511 64.91 -12.99 7.70
C SER A 511 65.38 -13.65 6.37
N PRO A 512 65.75 -12.90 5.29
CA PRO A 512 65.45 -11.49 4.91
C PRO A 512 65.17 -11.24 3.40
N GLY A 513 64.77 -10.01 3.02
CA GLY A 513 65.05 -9.49 1.65
C GLY A 513 64.15 -8.38 1.09
N LYS A 514 64.23 -7.14 1.63
CA LYS A 514 63.69 -5.91 1.01
C LYS A 514 64.66 -5.33 -0.02
N CYS A 515 64.15 -4.59 -1.01
CA CYS A 515 64.82 -3.37 -1.48
C CYS A 515 63.83 -2.27 -1.90
N LYS A 516 63.97 -1.11 -1.24
CA LYS A 516 63.31 0.19 -1.45
C LYS A 516 64.00 0.97 -2.57
N LYS A 517 63.31 1.97 -3.18
CA LYS A 517 63.60 3.43 -3.02
C LYS A 517 62.88 4.32 -4.06
N GLN A 518 62.06 5.24 -3.53
CA GLN A 518 61.79 6.63 -4.00
C GLN A 518 63.06 7.54 -3.79
N PRO A 519 63.13 8.89 -4.04
CA PRO A 519 62.07 9.90 -4.33
C PRO A 519 62.40 11.12 -5.28
N THR A 520 61.33 11.84 -5.71
CA THR A 520 61.11 13.34 -5.79
C THR A 520 61.89 14.24 -6.78
N PRO A 521 61.54 15.55 -6.96
CA PRO A 521 60.23 16.20 -7.26
C PRO A 521 60.37 17.35 -8.31
N GLU A 522 59.27 18.00 -8.76
CA GLU A 522 59.20 19.47 -8.91
C GLU A 522 57.81 19.99 -9.35
N THR A 523 57.57 21.25 -9.00
CA THR A 523 56.31 22.00 -8.88
C THR A 523 55.98 22.95 -10.05
N ASN A 524 54.68 23.29 -10.14
CA ASN A 524 54.08 24.59 -10.50
C ASN A 524 53.75 24.99 -11.96
N GLN A 525 52.43 25.20 -12.15
CA GLN A 525 51.75 26.41 -12.65
C GLN A 525 51.53 26.71 -14.15
N LYS A 526 50.29 27.19 -14.39
CA LYS A 526 49.77 28.18 -15.38
C LYS A 526 49.15 27.72 -16.71
N THR A 527 47.86 28.04 -16.87
CA THR A 527 47.16 28.48 -18.11
C THR A 527 47.36 30.01 -18.31
N PRO A 528 46.89 30.74 -19.38
CA PRO A 528 46.09 30.41 -20.59
C PRO A 528 46.58 31.07 -21.93
N ASN A 529 46.01 30.67 -23.10
CA ASN A 529 45.37 31.54 -24.14
C ASN A 529 45.28 30.92 -25.57
N GLU A 530 44.05 31.01 -26.11
CA GLU A 530 43.54 31.28 -27.48
C GLU A 530 44.32 30.93 -28.76
N ARG A 531 43.58 30.37 -29.75
CA ARG A 531 43.67 30.71 -31.19
C ARG A 531 42.36 30.40 -31.96
N HIS A 532 41.99 31.34 -32.83
CA HIS A 532 40.89 31.39 -33.81
C HIS A 532 40.85 30.24 -34.85
N HIS A 533 39.69 29.95 -35.47
CA HIS A 533 39.16 30.60 -36.71
C HIS A 533 38.06 29.79 -37.47
N VAL A 534 37.09 30.53 -38.02
CA VAL A 534 36.37 30.41 -39.33
C VAL A 534 34.89 29.96 -39.36
N ASN A 535 34.11 30.87 -39.98
CA ASN A 535 32.69 30.86 -40.36
C ASN A 535 32.33 29.93 -41.52
N HIS A 536 31.03 29.59 -41.62
CA HIS A 536 30.28 29.67 -42.88
C HIS A 536 28.79 29.97 -42.62
N GLU A 537 28.24 30.89 -43.40
CA GLU A 537 26.85 31.37 -43.37
C GLU A 537 26.25 31.34 -44.79
N GLN A 538 24.91 31.34 -44.87
CA GLN A 538 23.98 31.78 -45.96
C GLN A 538 23.32 30.80 -46.94
N HIS A 539 21.96 30.76 -46.92
CA HIS A 539 21.02 31.38 -47.91
C HIS A 539 19.52 31.10 -47.54
N SER A 540 18.70 32.09 -47.13
CA SER A 540 17.66 32.90 -47.87
C SER A 540 16.55 32.10 -48.61
N SER A 541 15.23 32.37 -48.55
CA SER A 541 14.42 33.61 -48.71
C SER A 541 12.92 33.34 -48.41
N ILE A 542 12.18 34.16 -47.65
CA ILE A 542 11.25 35.29 -47.96
C ILE A 542 10.07 35.01 -48.93
N GLY A 543 8.84 35.22 -48.42
CA GLY A 543 7.64 35.56 -49.21
C GLY A 543 6.37 35.68 -48.35
N GLY A 544 5.93 36.91 -48.06
CA GLY A 544 4.68 37.19 -47.33
C GLY A 544 3.50 37.52 -48.26
N ARG A 545 2.26 37.27 -47.80
CA ARG A 545 1.06 38.06 -48.13
C ARG A 545 -0.11 37.76 -47.18
N THR A 546 -0.77 38.87 -46.86
CA THR A 546 -1.98 39.19 -46.08
C THR A 546 -3.26 38.37 -46.28
N ALA A 547 -3.99 38.24 -45.16
CA ALA A 547 -5.41 38.56 -44.93
C ALA A 547 -6.44 37.45 -44.67
N VAL A 548 -7.26 37.74 -43.65
CA VAL A 548 -8.71 37.58 -43.49
C VAL A 548 -9.13 36.72 -42.30
N PHE A 549 -9.64 37.43 -41.28
CA PHE A 549 -10.53 36.92 -40.23
C PHE A 549 -11.81 36.36 -40.87
N GLN A 550 -12.16 35.11 -40.55
CA GLN A 550 -13.54 34.64 -40.57
C GLN A 550 -13.83 33.85 -39.29
N ASN A 551 -14.78 34.39 -38.52
CA ASN A 551 -15.46 33.72 -37.42
C ASN A 551 -16.06 32.39 -37.89
N GLN A 552 -15.73 31.30 -37.20
CA GLN A 552 -16.58 30.11 -37.17
C GLN A 552 -16.81 29.68 -35.72
N HIS A 553 -18.08 29.53 -35.39
CA HIS A 553 -18.60 28.96 -34.16
C HIS A 553 -17.83 27.70 -33.74
N GLN A 554 -17.22 27.74 -32.54
CA GLN A 554 -16.79 26.51 -31.89
C GLN A 554 -18.02 25.76 -31.37
N SER A 555 -18.48 24.77 -32.14
CA SER A 555 -19.23 23.65 -31.61
C SER A 555 -18.32 22.86 -30.67
N ALA A 556 -18.75 22.69 -29.42
CA ALA A 556 -18.06 21.82 -28.46
C ALA A 556 -18.02 20.39 -29.00
N ASN A 557 -16.85 19.90 -29.40
CA ASN A 557 -16.63 18.49 -29.66
C ASN A 557 -16.58 17.75 -28.33
N ILE A 558 -17.61 16.96 -28.04
CA ILE A 558 -17.61 16.01 -26.93
C ILE A 558 -16.87 14.76 -27.43
N GLU A 559 -15.63 14.55 -26.99
CA GLU A 559 -14.92 13.28 -27.20
C GLU A 559 -15.45 12.24 -26.20
N CYS A 560 -16.32 11.33 -26.65
CA CYS A 560 -16.66 10.14 -25.86
C CYS A 560 -15.53 9.09 -26.01
N PRO A 561 -14.98 8.53 -24.92
CA PRO A 561 -13.94 7.50 -24.99
C PRO A 561 -14.41 6.26 -25.76
N GLY A 562 -13.47 5.54 -26.38
CA GLY A 562 -13.71 4.46 -27.35
C GLY A 562 -14.36 3.18 -26.81
N TYR A 563 -15.67 3.24 -26.53
CA TYR A 563 -16.49 2.09 -26.14
C TYR A 563 -17.17 1.42 -27.35
N PRO A 564 -17.40 0.10 -27.33
CA PRO A 564 -18.32 -0.55 -28.25
C PRO A 564 -19.76 -0.09 -27.96
N LEU A 565 -20.39 0.60 -28.91
CA LEU A 565 -21.79 1.01 -28.76
C LEU A 565 -22.70 -0.17 -29.14
N PHE A 566 -23.43 -0.71 -28.19
CA PHE A 566 -24.50 -1.68 -28.45
C PHE A 566 -25.84 -1.16 -27.94
N TRP A 567 -26.93 -1.63 -28.55
CA TRP A 567 -28.28 -1.10 -28.33
C TRP A 567 -29.18 -2.13 -27.67
N PHE A 568 -30.07 -1.66 -26.79
CA PHE A 568 -31.17 -2.45 -26.23
C PHE A 568 -32.52 -2.14 -26.90
N LEU A 569 -32.59 -1.04 -27.66
CA LEU A 569 -33.78 -0.65 -28.41
C LEU A 569 -34.37 -1.81 -29.22
N PRO A 570 -35.70 -1.95 -29.30
CA PRO A 570 -36.32 -2.94 -30.19
C PRO A 570 -35.83 -2.79 -31.63
N GLU A 571 -35.80 -3.88 -32.42
CA GLU A 571 -35.38 -3.87 -33.83
C GLU A 571 -36.10 -2.81 -34.69
N ARG A 572 -37.34 -2.48 -34.34
CA ARG A 572 -38.13 -1.39 -34.95
C ARG A 572 -37.44 -0.02 -34.90
N PHE A 573 -36.48 0.18 -33.99
CA PHE A 573 -35.68 1.40 -33.81
C PHE A 573 -34.19 1.18 -34.12
N ALA A 574 -33.85 0.20 -34.97
CA ALA A 574 -32.47 -0.06 -35.35
C ALA A 574 -31.81 1.16 -36.03
N ALA A 575 -30.53 1.38 -35.72
CA ALA A 575 -29.76 2.52 -36.20
C ALA A 575 -28.68 2.13 -37.23
N TYR A 576 -28.41 2.99 -38.22
CA TYR A 576 -27.30 2.92 -39.17
C TYR A 576 -26.11 3.72 -38.63
N ALA A 577 -25.45 3.23 -37.58
CA ALA A 577 -24.19 3.79 -37.13
C ALA A 577 -23.10 2.76 -37.43
N TYR A 578 -22.30 2.99 -38.47
CA TYR A 578 -21.23 2.06 -38.87
C TYR A 578 -19.84 2.63 -38.63
N ARG A 579 -19.71 3.95 -38.40
CA ARG A 579 -18.45 4.63 -38.11
C ARG A 579 -18.52 5.43 -36.80
N PRO A 580 -17.42 5.48 -36.02
CA PRO A 580 -17.28 6.37 -34.85
C PRO A 580 -17.66 7.84 -35.12
N THR A 581 -17.50 8.31 -36.36
CA THR A 581 -17.82 9.69 -36.77
C THR A 581 -19.31 9.97 -36.92
N ASP A 582 -20.15 8.94 -37.13
CA ASP A 582 -21.60 9.12 -37.28
C ASP A 582 -22.27 9.43 -35.90
N ILE A 583 -21.53 9.23 -34.81
CA ILE A 583 -21.88 9.42 -33.38
C ILE A 583 -21.60 10.86 -32.90
N LEU A 584 -20.86 11.67 -33.68
CA LEU A 584 -20.52 13.07 -33.38
C LEU A 584 -21.74 14.01 -33.31
N SER A 585 -22.95 13.51 -33.61
CA SER A 585 -24.22 14.22 -33.48
C SER A 585 -24.88 14.08 -32.10
N PHE A 586 -24.28 13.31 -31.18
CA PHE A 586 -24.79 13.07 -29.83
C PHE A 586 -24.36 14.18 -28.87
N THR A 587 -25.30 14.71 -28.07
CA THR A 587 -25.01 15.74 -27.07
C THR A 587 -24.70 15.20 -25.69
N GLU A 588 -24.86 13.90 -25.47
CA GLU A 588 -24.64 13.22 -24.18
C GLU A 588 -23.93 11.88 -24.42
N CYS A 589 -22.83 11.63 -23.71
CA CYS A 589 -22.16 10.33 -23.76
C CYS A 589 -22.99 9.26 -23.04
N PRO A 590 -22.87 7.99 -23.46
CA PRO A 590 -23.55 6.88 -22.79
C PRO A 590 -23.02 6.62 -21.37
N PRO A 591 -23.84 6.11 -20.44
CA PRO A 591 -23.37 5.72 -19.11
C PRO A 591 -22.35 4.58 -19.22
N GLU A 592 -21.26 4.71 -18.48
CA GLU A 592 -20.12 3.77 -18.52
C GLU A 592 -20.50 2.40 -17.95
N ILE A 593 -20.05 1.33 -18.62
CA ILE A 593 -20.31 -0.04 -18.18
C ILE A 593 -19.55 -0.29 -16.86
N PRO A 594 -20.23 -0.74 -15.79
CA PRO A 594 -19.57 -1.10 -14.54
C PRO A 594 -18.52 -2.19 -14.77
N THR A 595 -17.30 -1.97 -14.29
CA THR A 595 -16.23 -2.96 -14.38
C THR A 595 -16.33 -3.97 -13.22
N TYR A 596 -16.23 -5.27 -13.54
CA TYR A 596 -16.11 -6.31 -12.52
C TYR A 596 -14.63 -6.56 -12.23
N LYS A 597 -14.15 -6.12 -11.07
CA LYS A 597 -12.78 -6.37 -10.63
C LYS A 597 -12.80 -7.21 -9.37
N GLU A 598 -12.59 -8.52 -9.52
CA GLU A 598 -12.57 -9.42 -8.38
C GLU A 598 -11.53 -9.00 -7.34
N PRO A 599 -11.88 -9.00 -6.03
CA PRO A 599 -10.91 -8.96 -4.94
C PRO A 599 -9.80 -9.99 -5.17
N ARG A 600 -8.56 -9.65 -4.81
CA ARG A 600 -7.45 -10.61 -4.81
C ARG A 600 -7.32 -11.22 -3.42
N LEU A 601 -6.92 -12.49 -3.35
CA LEU A 601 -6.51 -13.07 -2.07
C LEU A 601 -5.35 -12.25 -1.53
N GLY A 602 -5.51 -11.74 -0.31
CA GLY A 602 -4.48 -10.96 0.36
C GLY A 602 -3.25 -11.80 0.70
N THR A 603 -2.22 -11.11 1.18
CA THR A 603 -0.98 -11.73 1.65
C THR A 603 -0.70 -11.28 3.08
N VAL A 604 -0.12 -12.13 3.91
CA VAL A 604 0.12 -11.80 5.32
C VAL A 604 1.63 -11.77 5.61
N PRO A 605 2.17 -10.69 6.20
CA PRO A 605 3.52 -10.68 6.75
C PRO A 605 3.63 -11.77 7.83
N VAL A 606 4.61 -12.66 7.70
CA VAL A 606 4.83 -13.77 8.66
C VAL A 606 6.23 -13.79 9.26
N GLY A 607 7.09 -12.88 8.83
CA GLY A 607 8.45 -12.78 9.37
C GLY A 607 9.34 -11.90 8.50
N MET A 608 10.64 -12.14 8.60
CA MET A 608 11.69 -11.31 7.97
C MET A 608 12.56 -12.14 7.04
N VAL A 609 13.08 -11.50 6.00
CA VAL A 609 14.08 -12.08 5.09
C VAL A 609 15.46 -11.81 5.67
N LEU A 610 16.25 -12.87 5.90
CA LEU A 610 17.55 -12.79 6.57
C LEU A 610 18.67 -12.26 5.67
N ASN A 611 18.53 -12.39 4.35
CA ASN A 611 19.56 -12.04 3.37
C ASN A 611 19.02 -11.10 2.28
N VAL A 612 18.86 -9.82 2.62
CA VAL A 612 18.40 -8.78 1.69
C VAL A 612 19.59 -8.25 0.87
N PRO A 613 19.56 -8.31 -0.47
CA PRO A 613 20.62 -7.72 -1.28
C PRO A 613 20.69 -6.19 -1.12
N ASP A 614 21.90 -5.62 -1.07
CA ASP A 614 22.10 -4.15 -1.09
C ASP A 614 21.46 -3.57 -2.38
N HIS A 615 20.69 -2.49 -2.26
CA HIS A 615 20.21 -1.73 -3.41
C HIS A 615 21.28 -0.75 -3.86
N VAL A 616 21.64 -0.77 -5.15
CA VAL A 616 22.64 0.12 -5.73
C VAL A 616 21.98 0.98 -6.80
N ASP A 617 21.85 2.27 -6.53
CA ASP A 617 21.51 3.25 -7.55
C ASP A 617 22.80 3.73 -8.23
N GLU A 618 23.04 3.23 -9.45
CA GLU A 618 24.22 3.57 -10.25
C GLU A 618 24.26 5.06 -10.65
N SER A 619 23.10 5.72 -10.74
CA SER A 619 23.00 7.13 -11.16
C SER A 619 23.41 8.09 -10.05
N ALA A 620 23.06 7.77 -8.80
CA ALA A 620 23.38 8.57 -7.62
C ALA A 620 24.69 8.11 -6.93
N ARG A 621 25.26 6.96 -7.32
CA ARG A 621 26.35 6.26 -6.58
C ARG A 621 25.99 5.97 -5.12
N ILE A 622 24.71 5.80 -4.82
CA ILE A 622 24.21 5.51 -3.47
C ILE A 622 23.99 4.00 -3.38
N ARG A 623 24.61 3.38 -2.37
CA ARG A 623 24.30 2.02 -1.95
C ARG A 623 23.38 2.12 -0.73
N ALA A 624 22.11 1.79 -0.92
CA ALA A 624 21.13 1.70 0.17
C ALA A 624 21.07 0.26 0.65
N ARG A 625 21.43 0.03 1.92
CA ARG A 625 21.18 -1.24 2.59
C ARG A 625 19.78 -1.16 3.19
N VAL A 626 18.89 -2.05 2.77
CA VAL A 626 17.59 -2.22 3.42
C VAL A 626 17.83 -3.00 4.70
N ALA A 627 17.41 -2.48 5.86
CA ALA A 627 17.63 -3.13 7.15
C ALA A 627 17.00 -4.53 7.19
N PHE A 628 15.77 -4.66 6.68
CA PHE A 628 15.08 -5.94 6.53
C PHE A 628 14.08 -5.90 5.35
N ASP A 629 13.80 -7.05 4.76
CA ASP A 629 12.67 -7.25 3.83
C ASP A 629 11.67 -8.19 4.52
N VAL A 630 10.39 -8.10 4.15
CA VAL A 630 9.33 -8.85 4.82
C VAL A 630 9.16 -10.20 4.13
N ALA A 631 9.15 -11.27 4.92
CA ALA A 631 8.72 -12.58 4.49
C ALA A 631 7.19 -12.64 4.55
N VAL A 632 6.58 -12.87 3.40
CA VAL A 632 5.14 -12.80 3.19
C VAL A 632 4.61 -14.20 2.89
N LEU A 633 3.54 -14.58 3.59
CA LEU A 633 2.80 -15.81 3.33
C LEU A 633 1.79 -15.56 2.22
N HIS A 634 1.93 -16.33 1.14
CA HIS A 634 1.00 -16.43 0.04
C HIS A 634 0.18 -17.71 0.17
N VAL A 635 -1.13 -17.59 0.03
CA VAL A 635 -2.03 -18.73 -0.01
C VAL A 635 -1.92 -19.44 -1.36
N SER A 636 -1.75 -20.76 -1.31
CA SER A 636 -1.88 -21.65 -2.46
C SER A 636 -3.17 -22.46 -2.32
N LEU A 637 -3.84 -22.72 -3.44
CA LEU A 637 -5.03 -23.58 -3.46
C LEU A 637 -4.68 -25.07 -3.47
N GLU A 638 -3.38 -25.39 -3.56
CA GLU A 638 -2.84 -26.74 -3.60
C GLU A 638 -1.77 -26.92 -2.50
N PRO A 639 -1.58 -28.14 -1.95
CA PRO A 639 -0.56 -28.44 -0.95
C PRO A 639 0.84 -27.93 -1.36
N PRO A 640 1.62 -27.31 -0.45
CA PRO A 640 1.41 -27.21 1.00
C PRO A 640 0.41 -26.12 1.44
N PHE A 641 -0.41 -25.58 0.53
CA PHE A 641 -1.43 -24.54 0.72
C PHE A 641 -0.89 -23.15 1.07
N TRP A 642 0.42 -23.02 1.22
CA TRP A 642 1.07 -21.74 1.39
C TRP A 642 2.49 -21.77 0.80
N THR A 643 2.98 -20.60 0.43
CA THR A 643 4.39 -20.38 0.12
C THR A 643 4.84 -19.11 0.82
N ILE A 644 6.13 -19.05 1.19
CA ILE A 644 6.72 -17.82 1.72
C ILE A 644 7.54 -17.18 0.60
N ALA A 645 7.31 -15.89 0.37
CA ALA A 645 8.03 -15.10 -0.61
C ALA A 645 8.45 -13.76 0.01
N SER A 646 9.40 -13.08 -0.62
CA SER A 646 9.66 -11.66 -0.33
C SER A 646 8.51 -10.78 -0.81
N ARG A 647 8.51 -9.51 -0.42
CA ARG A 647 7.57 -8.50 -0.94
C ARG A 647 7.60 -8.38 -2.48
N THR A 648 8.74 -8.66 -3.09
CA THR A 648 8.94 -8.66 -4.56
C THR A 648 8.43 -9.93 -5.25
N GLY A 649 7.88 -10.89 -4.50
CA GLY A 649 7.36 -12.17 -5.02
C GLY A 649 8.43 -13.24 -5.24
N ARG A 650 9.66 -13.03 -4.77
CA ARG A 650 10.72 -14.06 -4.82
C ARG A 650 10.43 -15.11 -3.77
N LEU A 651 10.19 -16.35 -4.18
CA LEU A 651 10.05 -17.48 -3.25
C LEU A 651 11.30 -17.63 -2.39
N LEU A 652 11.10 -17.83 -1.09
CA LEU A 652 12.17 -17.92 -0.10
C LEU A 652 12.26 -19.35 0.44
N ASN A 653 13.48 -19.87 0.61
CA ASN A 653 13.69 -21.16 1.29
C ASN A 653 13.69 -20.95 2.81
N SER A 654 13.58 -22.03 3.57
CA SER A 654 13.56 -21.98 5.05
C SER A 654 14.82 -21.38 5.69
N THR A 655 15.91 -21.25 4.94
CA THR A 655 17.16 -20.59 5.38
C THR A 655 17.19 -19.09 5.07
N ASP A 656 16.27 -18.62 4.23
CA ASP A 656 16.25 -17.25 3.71
C ASP A 656 15.36 -16.32 4.54
N TYR A 657 14.58 -16.86 5.47
CA TYR A 657 13.66 -16.11 6.32
C TYR A 657 13.64 -16.62 7.77
N CYS A 658 13.32 -15.74 8.72
CA CYS A 658 12.86 -16.12 10.05
C CYS A 658 11.39 -15.79 10.22
N LEU A 659 10.66 -16.65 10.94
CA LEU A 659 9.23 -16.47 11.18
C LEU A 659 8.96 -15.95 12.57
N ASP A 660 7.95 -15.08 12.66
CA ASP A 660 7.37 -14.69 13.94
C ASP A 660 6.88 -15.96 14.69
N PRO A 661 7.00 -16.01 16.03
CA PRO A 661 6.57 -17.14 16.84
C PRO A 661 5.13 -17.61 16.58
N SER A 662 4.22 -16.69 16.25
CA SER A 662 2.83 -16.99 15.88
C SER A 662 2.69 -17.77 14.58
N PHE A 663 3.74 -17.86 13.77
CA PHE A 663 3.81 -18.65 12.54
C PHE A 663 4.90 -19.73 12.59
N ALA A 664 5.51 -20.01 13.74
CA ALA A 664 6.67 -20.90 13.85
C ALA A 664 6.38 -22.32 13.34
N THR A 665 5.19 -22.85 13.60
CA THR A 665 4.81 -24.22 13.20
C THR A 665 3.97 -24.26 11.91
N GLU A 666 4.02 -25.38 11.20
CA GLU A 666 3.19 -25.60 10.00
C GLU A 666 1.70 -25.48 10.31
N LYS A 667 1.28 -25.98 11.47
CA LYS A 667 -0.10 -25.91 11.96
C LYS A 667 -0.59 -24.47 12.09
N LEU A 668 0.20 -23.59 12.70
CA LEU A 668 -0.17 -22.18 12.87
C LEU A 668 -0.28 -21.44 11.52
N ARG A 669 0.63 -21.72 10.58
CA ARG A 669 0.56 -21.20 9.20
C ARG A 669 -0.71 -21.67 8.49
N LEU A 670 -1.07 -22.95 8.59
CA LEU A 670 -2.28 -23.50 7.99
C LEU A 670 -3.57 -22.95 8.61
N ILE A 671 -3.59 -22.68 9.91
CA ILE A 671 -4.71 -21.99 10.56
C ILE A 671 -4.91 -20.61 9.93
N LYS A 672 -3.82 -19.86 9.72
CA LYS A 672 -3.90 -18.54 9.06
C LYS A 672 -4.37 -18.65 7.61
N VAL A 673 -3.87 -19.62 6.84
CA VAL A 673 -4.31 -19.89 5.46
C VAL A 673 -5.82 -20.14 5.42
N ARG A 674 -6.35 -20.95 6.34
CA ARG A 674 -7.79 -21.23 6.44
C ARG A 674 -8.58 -19.93 6.62
N GLU A 675 -8.19 -19.09 7.58
CA GLU A 675 -8.85 -17.80 7.83
C GLU A 675 -8.83 -16.92 6.59
N MET A 676 -7.69 -16.80 5.92
CA MET A 676 -7.54 -15.98 4.72
C MET A 676 -8.47 -16.44 3.57
N ILE A 677 -8.57 -17.75 3.33
CA ILE A 677 -9.47 -18.27 2.30
C ILE A 677 -10.95 -18.03 2.69
N GLN A 678 -11.30 -18.21 3.96
CA GLN A 678 -12.66 -17.98 4.45
C GLN A 678 -13.10 -16.53 4.29
N THR A 679 -12.27 -15.58 4.73
CA THR A 679 -12.52 -14.14 4.56
C THR A 679 -12.66 -13.79 3.08
N HIS A 680 -11.79 -14.33 2.23
CA HIS A 680 -11.85 -14.05 0.80
C HIS A 680 -13.13 -14.55 0.12
N ILE A 681 -13.66 -15.71 0.53
CA ILE A 681 -14.96 -16.21 0.05
C ILE A 681 -16.09 -15.24 0.40
N ILE A 682 -16.08 -14.67 1.61
CA ILE A 682 -17.07 -13.68 2.06
C ILE A 682 -16.96 -12.39 1.23
N GLU A 683 -15.75 -11.91 1.00
CA GLU A 683 -15.47 -10.72 0.16
C GLU A 683 -15.95 -10.92 -1.28
N LEU A 684 -15.59 -12.05 -1.92
CA LEU A 684 -16.04 -12.38 -3.27
C LEU A 684 -17.56 -12.42 -3.38
N THR A 685 -18.23 -12.99 -2.38
CA THR A 685 -19.70 -13.09 -2.34
C THR A 685 -20.34 -11.70 -2.21
N THR A 686 -19.81 -10.87 -1.30
CA THR A 686 -20.30 -9.51 -1.05
C THR A 686 -20.08 -8.60 -2.26
N TYR A 687 -18.88 -8.65 -2.85
CA TYR A 687 -18.53 -7.86 -4.04
C TYR A 687 -19.39 -8.25 -5.24
N ARG A 688 -19.61 -9.56 -5.46
CA ARG A 688 -20.53 -10.04 -6.49
C ARG A 688 -21.93 -9.48 -6.29
N HIS A 689 -22.47 -9.52 -5.07
CA HIS A 689 -23.80 -8.98 -4.79
C HIS A 689 -23.90 -7.48 -5.11
N ARG A 690 -22.91 -6.68 -4.69
CA ARG A 690 -22.84 -5.24 -4.99
C ARG A 690 -22.73 -4.97 -6.49
N PHE A 691 -21.88 -5.72 -7.21
CA PHE A 691 -21.72 -5.56 -8.64
C PHE A 691 -23.01 -5.82 -9.41
N LEU A 692 -23.78 -6.86 -9.04
CA LEU A 692 -25.06 -7.16 -9.67
C LEU A 692 -26.09 -6.04 -9.47
N LEU A 693 -26.07 -5.36 -8.31
CA LEU A 693 -26.92 -4.18 -8.07
C LEU A 693 -26.52 -2.99 -8.94
N VAL A 694 -25.21 -2.73 -9.07
CA VAL A 694 -24.68 -1.66 -9.93
C VAL A 694 -24.99 -1.93 -11.39
N LEU A 695 -24.83 -3.18 -11.86
CA LEU A 695 -25.16 -3.57 -13.23
C LEU A 695 -26.65 -3.38 -13.54
N ARG A 696 -27.54 -3.72 -12.59
CA ARG A 696 -28.97 -3.45 -12.71
C ARG A 696 -29.25 -1.95 -12.83
N SER A 697 -28.64 -1.11 -11.99
CA SER A 697 -28.79 0.35 -12.08
C SER A 697 -28.31 0.89 -13.43
N TRP A 698 -27.15 0.41 -13.88
CA TRP A 698 -26.59 0.80 -15.17
C TRP A 698 -27.50 0.44 -16.35
N ARG A 699 -28.10 -0.77 -16.37
CA ARG A 699 -29.05 -1.16 -17.44
C ARG A 699 -30.21 -0.16 -17.55
N LYS A 700 -30.71 0.33 -16.41
CA LYS A 700 -31.79 1.30 -16.37
C LYS A 700 -31.38 2.65 -16.95
N GLU A 701 -30.22 3.15 -16.53
CA GLU A 701 -29.67 4.42 -17.03
C GLU A 701 -29.34 4.35 -18.52
N ARG A 702 -28.78 3.22 -18.95
CA ARG A 702 -28.42 2.96 -20.34
C ARG A 702 -29.65 2.97 -21.25
N ARG A 703 -30.73 2.29 -20.89
CA ARG A 703 -31.99 2.33 -21.65
C ARG A 703 -32.61 3.73 -21.67
N LEU A 704 -32.55 4.46 -20.55
CA LEU A 704 -33.04 5.84 -20.49
C LEU A 704 -32.27 6.76 -21.44
N TRP A 705 -30.94 6.60 -21.50
CA TRP A 705 -30.09 7.33 -22.44
C TRP A 705 -30.47 7.02 -23.91
N GLU A 706 -30.70 5.75 -24.27
CA GLU A 706 -31.11 5.36 -25.64
C GLU A 706 -32.47 5.98 -26.04
N VAL A 707 -33.43 6.01 -25.12
CA VAL A 707 -34.75 6.63 -25.34
C VAL A 707 -34.62 8.16 -25.50
N ARG A 708 -33.83 8.83 -24.65
CA ARG A 708 -33.57 10.27 -24.77
C ARG A 708 -32.89 10.61 -26.09
N LEU A 709 -31.95 9.76 -26.51
CA LEU A 709 -31.28 9.93 -27.78
C LEU A 709 -32.28 9.89 -28.95
N ALA A 710 -33.13 8.86 -29.02
CA ALA A 710 -34.16 8.75 -30.05
C ALA A 710 -35.10 9.97 -30.07
N LEU A 711 -35.58 10.40 -28.90
CA LEU A 711 -36.44 11.59 -28.76
C LEU A 711 -35.74 12.88 -29.22
N SER A 712 -34.44 13.04 -28.91
CA SER A 712 -33.67 14.23 -29.27
C SER A 712 -33.47 14.36 -30.78
N GLN A 713 -33.24 13.26 -31.49
CA GLN A 713 -33.02 13.25 -32.93
C GLN A 713 -34.31 13.55 -33.69
N VAL A 714 -35.45 13.02 -33.23
CA VAL A 714 -36.77 13.35 -33.79
C VAL A 714 -37.09 14.84 -33.63
N ARG A 715 -36.81 15.42 -32.45
CA ARG A 715 -37.01 16.87 -32.22
C ARG A 715 -36.14 17.77 -33.11
N ARG A 716 -34.98 17.28 -33.54
CA ARG A 716 -34.03 18.02 -34.40
C ARG A 716 -34.25 17.77 -35.90
N GLY A 717 -35.18 16.90 -36.28
CA GLY A 717 -35.43 16.54 -37.68
C GLY A 717 -34.34 15.67 -38.33
N ASN A 718 -33.44 15.09 -37.53
CA ASN A 718 -32.32 14.27 -38.01
C ASN A 718 -32.71 12.78 -38.05
N ASN A 719 -33.35 12.35 -39.13
CA ASN A 719 -33.77 10.94 -39.31
C ASN A 719 -32.66 10.03 -39.84
N ALA A 720 -31.46 10.56 -40.11
CA ALA A 720 -30.38 9.84 -40.80
C ALA A 720 -29.73 8.70 -39.99
N ILE A 721 -29.98 8.64 -38.67
CA ILE A 721 -29.36 7.67 -37.77
C ILE A 721 -30.21 6.40 -37.66
N PHE A 722 -31.52 6.46 -37.85
CA PHE A 722 -32.42 5.32 -37.76
C PHE A 722 -32.71 4.74 -39.14
N GLN A 723 -32.98 3.43 -39.21
CA GLN A 723 -33.25 2.77 -40.49
C GLN A 723 -34.51 3.31 -41.19
N HIS A 724 -35.44 3.90 -40.43
CA HIS A 724 -36.71 4.44 -40.91
C HIS A 724 -37.02 5.76 -40.17
N ALA A 725 -37.79 6.66 -40.80
CA ALA A 725 -38.25 7.88 -40.16
C ALA A 725 -39.23 7.55 -39.02
N LEU A 726 -38.94 8.03 -37.81
CA LEU A 726 -39.76 7.76 -36.63
C LEU A 726 -41.02 8.63 -36.63
N THR A 727 -42.18 8.01 -36.45
CA THR A 727 -43.49 8.69 -36.31
C THR A 727 -43.81 9.00 -34.84
N HIS A 728 -44.86 9.77 -34.58
CA HIS A 728 -45.33 10.02 -33.20
C HIS A 728 -45.78 8.73 -32.50
N GLU A 729 -46.41 7.81 -33.25
CA GLU A 729 -46.83 6.49 -32.76
C GLU A 729 -45.63 5.62 -32.37
N ASP A 730 -44.52 5.71 -33.11
CA ASP A 730 -43.27 5.02 -32.76
C ASP A 730 -42.69 5.53 -31.44
N LEU A 731 -42.82 6.83 -31.13
CA LEU A 731 -42.35 7.38 -29.84
C LEU A 731 -43.18 6.90 -28.65
N ASP A 732 -44.49 6.72 -28.82
CA ASP A 732 -45.36 6.16 -27.77
C ASP A 732 -45.03 4.70 -27.49
N HIS A 733 -44.79 3.91 -28.55
CA HIS A 733 -44.32 2.53 -28.42
C HIS A 733 -42.97 2.43 -27.71
N LEU A 734 -42.05 3.35 -27.98
CA LEU A 734 -40.74 3.40 -27.32
C LEU A 734 -40.87 3.70 -25.82
N CYS A 735 -41.76 4.63 -25.44
CA CYS A 735 -42.02 4.97 -24.05
C CYS A 735 -42.68 3.81 -23.29
N PHE A 736 -43.60 3.08 -23.94
CA PHE A 736 -44.21 1.88 -23.37
C PHE A 736 -43.17 0.78 -23.15
N TRP A 737 -42.36 0.48 -24.17
CA TRP A 737 -41.28 -0.51 -24.07
C TRP A 737 -40.32 -0.19 -22.93
N TYR A 738 -39.89 1.07 -22.79
CA TYR A 738 -39.01 1.50 -21.70
C TYR A 738 -39.60 1.20 -20.32
N ARG A 739 -40.88 1.53 -20.09
CA ARG A 739 -41.55 1.29 -18.81
C ARG A 739 -41.64 -0.20 -18.48
N GLU A 740 -41.98 -1.03 -19.46
CA GLU A 740 -42.05 -2.49 -19.28
C GLU A 740 -40.69 -3.10 -18.96
N GLN A 741 -39.62 -2.67 -19.66
CA GLN A 741 -38.26 -3.15 -19.38
C GLN A 741 -37.73 -2.71 -18.01
N GLN A 742 -38.06 -1.50 -17.56
CA GLN A 742 -37.76 -1.04 -16.20
C GLN A 742 -38.46 -1.90 -15.15
N ALA A 743 -39.74 -2.18 -15.37
CA ALA A 743 -40.55 -3.00 -14.49
C ALA A 743 -40.08 -4.47 -14.45
N ALA A 744 -39.62 -5.03 -15.58
CA ALA A 744 -39.05 -6.38 -15.66
C ALA A 744 -37.73 -6.51 -14.88
N ASP A 745 -36.84 -5.52 -14.97
CA ASP A 745 -35.65 -5.45 -14.10
C ASP A 745 -36.05 -5.31 -12.62
N ASP A 746 -37.16 -4.63 -12.33
CA ASP A 746 -37.68 -4.49 -10.95
C ASP A 746 -38.27 -5.74 -10.35
N ARG A 747 -38.92 -6.57 -11.16
CA ARG A 747 -39.43 -7.88 -10.80
C ARG A 747 -38.36 -8.98 -10.81
N GLY A 748 -37.15 -8.69 -11.29
CA GLY A 748 -36.06 -9.67 -11.39
C GLY A 748 -36.25 -10.69 -12.51
N GLU A 749 -37.03 -10.36 -13.54
CA GLU A 749 -37.28 -11.23 -14.70
C GLU A 749 -36.07 -11.27 -15.67
N ILE A 750 -35.15 -10.32 -15.52
CA ILE A 750 -33.90 -10.25 -16.25
C ILE A 750 -32.80 -10.76 -15.32
N ASP A 751 -32.03 -11.75 -15.79
CA ASP A 751 -30.88 -12.28 -15.05
C ASP A 751 -30.00 -11.12 -14.57
N PRO A 752 -29.79 -10.97 -13.24
CA PRO A 752 -28.99 -9.89 -12.68
C PRO A 752 -27.59 -9.80 -13.27
N SER A 753 -27.02 -10.93 -13.68
CA SER A 753 -25.70 -11.02 -14.30
C SER A 753 -25.69 -10.68 -15.79
N SER A 754 -26.85 -10.53 -16.43
CA SER A 754 -26.98 -10.24 -17.85
C SER A 754 -26.83 -8.75 -18.17
N PHE A 755 -26.31 -8.42 -19.35
CA PHE A 755 -26.52 -7.08 -19.91
C PHE A 755 -27.96 -6.88 -20.40
N GLY A 756 -28.71 -7.95 -20.66
CA GLY A 756 -30.00 -7.94 -21.37
C GLY A 756 -29.86 -8.32 -22.84
N ARG A 757 -30.99 -8.38 -23.57
CA ARG A 757 -31.00 -8.72 -25.00
C ARG A 757 -30.53 -7.53 -25.83
N VAL A 758 -29.36 -7.68 -26.46
CA VAL A 758 -28.77 -6.69 -27.37
C VAL A 758 -29.37 -6.86 -28.78
N THR A 759 -29.68 -5.75 -29.44
CA THR A 759 -30.33 -5.70 -30.77
C THR A 759 -29.46 -5.10 -31.88
N GLY A 760 -28.31 -4.51 -31.55
CA GLY A 760 -27.35 -4.00 -32.54
C GLY A 760 -26.01 -3.56 -31.93
N MET A 761 -24.95 -3.44 -32.75
CA MET A 761 -23.58 -3.08 -32.36
C MET A 761 -22.92 -2.12 -33.37
N VAL A 762 -22.08 -1.21 -32.87
CA VAL A 762 -21.29 -0.24 -33.63
C VAL A 762 -19.84 -0.28 -33.15
N ASN A 763 -19.00 -1.08 -33.81
CA ASN A 763 -17.56 -0.90 -34.09
C ASN A 763 -16.92 -2.25 -34.51
N PRO A 764 -16.25 -2.38 -35.67
CA PRO A 764 -15.63 -3.63 -36.13
C PRO A 764 -14.25 -3.98 -35.53
N CYS A 765 -13.58 -3.08 -34.79
CA CYS A 765 -12.22 -3.32 -34.28
C CYS A 765 -11.95 -2.61 -32.94
N ALA A 766 -12.12 -3.29 -31.79
CA ALA A 766 -11.24 -3.18 -30.61
C ALA A 766 -11.67 -4.14 -29.48
N LYS A 767 -10.63 -4.55 -28.72
CA LYS A 767 -10.52 -5.47 -27.58
C LYS A 767 -11.70 -5.60 -26.61
N GLU A 768 -11.85 -6.84 -26.13
CA GLU A 768 -12.50 -7.25 -24.88
C GLU A 768 -13.95 -6.80 -24.69
N LEU A 769 -14.84 -7.44 -25.44
CA LEU A 769 -16.18 -7.80 -24.97
C LEU A 769 -16.65 -8.95 -25.85
N GLN A 770 -16.44 -10.18 -25.39
CA GLN A 770 -17.37 -11.27 -25.74
C GLN A 770 -18.42 -11.31 -24.62
N PRO A 771 -19.51 -10.52 -24.69
CA PRO A 771 -20.72 -11.00 -24.07
C PRO A 771 -21.11 -12.25 -24.86
N ASN A 772 -21.28 -13.38 -24.17
CA ASN A 772 -22.16 -14.42 -24.68
C ASN A 772 -23.41 -13.71 -25.25
N LEU A 773 -23.80 -14.00 -26.50
CA LEU A 773 -24.98 -13.42 -27.13
C LEU A 773 -26.29 -13.73 -26.37
N GLN A 774 -26.20 -14.47 -25.27
CA GLN A 774 -27.14 -14.50 -24.16
C GLN A 774 -26.45 -13.88 -22.94
N GLY A 775 -26.70 -12.60 -22.65
CA GLY A 775 -25.93 -11.86 -21.67
C GLY A 775 -25.85 -12.56 -20.32
N SER A 776 -24.64 -12.88 -19.86
CA SER A 776 -24.33 -13.16 -18.46
C SER A 776 -22.86 -12.84 -18.21
N PHE A 777 -22.58 -12.13 -17.12
CA PHE A 777 -21.25 -11.92 -16.55
C PHE A 777 -20.71 -13.17 -15.84
N VAL A 778 -21.58 -14.13 -15.51
CA VAL A 778 -21.23 -15.26 -14.66
C VAL A 778 -21.05 -16.50 -15.52
N ASN A 779 -19.91 -16.57 -16.21
CA ASN A 779 -19.47 -17.77 -16.88
C ASN A 779 -18.77 -18.71 -15.85
N ASP A 780 -18.84 -20.02 -16.08
CA ASP A 780 -18.43 -21.15 -15.21
C ASP A 780 -17.11 -20.99 -14.43
N SER A 781 -16.21 -20.12 -14.87
CA SER A 781 -14.95 -19.76 -14.19
C SER A 781 -15.11 -19.32 -12.73
N ILE A 782 -16.14 -18.55 -12.39
CA ILE A 782 -16.36 -18.07 -11.01
C ILE A 782 -16.84 -19.22 -10.13
N VAL A 783 -17.80 -20.02 -10.60
CA VAL A 783 -18.30 -21.21 -9.90
C VAL A 783 -17.16 -22.20 -9.67
N THR A 784 -16.36 -22.44 -10.71
CA THR A 784 -15.15 -23.27 -10.65
C THR A 784 -14.14 -22.74 -9.62
N ARG A 785 -14.00 -21.42 -9.50
CA ARG A 785 -13.10 -20.78 -8.52
C ARG A 785 -13.61 -20.90 -7.08
N PHE A 786 -14.92 -20.73 -6.85
CA PHE A 786 -15.53 -20.97 -5.53
C PHE A 786 -15.35 -22.42 -5.09
N GLU A 787 -15.53 -23.38 -6.01
CA GLU A 787 -15.29 -24.79 -5.70
C GLU A 787 -13.81 -25.06 -5.40
N LYS A 788 -12.87 -24.50 -6.16
CA LYS A 788 -11.43 -24.59 -5.84
C LYS A 788 -11.07 -24.03 -4.47
N LEU A 789 -11.67 -22.92 -4.05
CA LEU A 789 -11.44 -22.34 -2.71
C LEU A 789 -12.01 -23.23 -1.60
N LYS A 790 -13.19 -23.84 -1.81
CA LYS A 790 -13.77 -24.80 -0.86
C LYS A 790 -12.94 -26.08 -0.75
N GLU A 791 -12.43 -26.60 -1.87
CA GLU A 791 -11.53 -27.76 -1.87
C GLU A 791 -10.23 -27.44 -1.13
N ALA A 792 -9.64 -26.26 -1.35
CA ALA A 792 -8.44 -25.83 -0.63
C ALA A 792 -8.67 -25.78 0.89
N ILE A 793 -9.81 -25.25 1.36
CA ILE A 793 -10.17 -25.27 2.79
C ILE A 793 -10.25 -26.69 3.33
N ARG A 794 -10.90 -27.61 2.60
CA ARG A 794 -11.01 -29.02 3.02
C ARG A 794 -9.64 -29.69 3.13
N GLY A 795 -8.75 -29.43 2.17
CA GLY A 795 -7.37 -29.91 2.20
C GLY A 795 -6.55 -29.34 3.36
N VAL A 796 -6.68 -28.05 3.64
CA VAL A 796 -6.03 -27.38 4.78
C VAL A 796 -6.50 -27.98 6.11
N LEU A 797 -7.81 -28.18 6.29
CA LEU A 797 -8.37 -28.78 7.50
C LEU A 797 -7.87 -30.21 7.72
N ALA A 798 -7.85 -31.04 6.66
CA ALA A 798 -7.33 -32.41 6.74
C ALA A 798 -5.85 -32.43 7.18
N ARG A 799 -5.03 -31.50 6.69
CA ARG A 799 -3.62 -31.38 7.10
C ARG A 799 -3.47 -30.93 8.55
N ILE A 800 -4.28 -29.97 9.01
CA ILE A 800 -4.30 -29.53 10.41
C ILE A 800 -4.64 -30.70 11.34
N SER A 801 -5.69 -31.47 11.02
CA SER A 801 -6.09 -32.64 11.81
C SER A 801 -4.98 -33.70 11.86
N THR A 802 -4.28 -33.92 10.75
CA THR A 802 -3.13 -34.84 10.69
C THR A 802 -2.00 -34.39 11.62
N LEU A 803 -1.64 -33.09 11.59
CA LEU A 803 -0.62 -32.53 12.47
C LEU A 803 -1.01 -32.62 13.95
N GLN A 804 -2.29 -32.37 14.27
CA GLN A 804 -2.82 -32.54 15.63
C GLN A 804 -2.71 -33.98 16.11
N ALA A 805 -3.08 -34.97 15.29
CA ALA A 805 -2.97 -36.38 15.65
C ALA A 805 -1.52 -36.78 15.97
N HIS A 806 -0.55 -36.29 15.18
CA HIS A 806 0.86 -36.53 15.43
C HIS A 806 1.35 -35.91 16.75
N GLU A 807 0.97 -34.65 17.04
CA GLU A 807 1.27 -33.99 18.33
C GLU A 807 0.68 -34.76 19.53
N HIS A 808 -0.54 -35.27 19.40
CA HIS A 808 -1.17 -36.07 20.45
C HIS A 808 -0.45 -37.40 20.67
N GLU A 809 -0.01 -38.07 19.60
CA GLU A 809 0.72 -39.32 19.71
C GLU A 809 2.14 -39.13 20.29
N GLU A 810 2.84 -38.06 19.91
CA GLU A 810 4.13 -37.70 20.52
C GLU A 810 3.98 -37.39 22.01
N LYS A 811 2.97 -36.62 22.40
CA LYS A 811 2.66 -36.37 23.82
C LYS A 811 2.33 -37.67 24.55
N ARG A 812 1.61 -38.60 23.91
CA ARG A 812 1.33 -39.92 24.49
C ARG A 812 2.62 -40.72 24.69
N ARG A 813 3.52 -40.75 23.70
CA ARG A 813 4.82 -41.42 23.79
C ARG A 813 5.73 -40.79 24.86
N GLN A 814 5.73 -39.46 24.99
CA GLN A 814 6.46 -38.76 26.05
C GLN A 814 5.89 -39.10 27.44
N ARG A 815 4.56 -39.13 27.59
CA ARG A 815 3.90 -39.58 28.83
C ARG A 815 4.18 -41.04 29.14
N GLU A 816 4.19 -41.92 28.15
CA GLU A 816 4.55 -43.33 28.31
C GLU A 816 6.04 -43.52 28.66
N GLN A 817 6.94 -42.70 28.10
CA GLN A 817 8.36 -42.68 28.47
C GLN A 817 8.57 -42.13 29.88
N HIS A 818 7.82 -41.10 30.29
CA HIS A 818 7.84 -40.56 31.64
C HIS A 818 7.32 -41.61 32.64
N ALA A 819 6.19 -42.25 32.35
CA ALA A 819 5.62 -43.33 33.16
C ALA A 819 6.57 -44.54 33.27
N LYS A 820 7.31 -44.88 32.21
CA LYS A 820 8.34 -45.93 32.25
C LYS A 820 9.57 -45.53 33.07
N ARG A 821 9.92 -44.24 33.14
CA ARG A 821 10.97 -43.73 34.03
C ARG A 821 10.52 -43.74 35.49
N GLU A 822 9.25 -43.48 35.76
CA GLU A 822 8.67 -43.53 37.11
C GLU A 822 8.46 -44.96 37.63
N GLN A 823 8.17 -45.94 36.75
CA GLN A 823 8.06 -47.36 37.11
C GLN A 823 9.41 -48.05 37.39
N GLY A 824 10.55 -47.37 37.19
CA GLY A 824 11.90 -47.88 37.43
C GLY A 824 12.50 -47.52 38.80
N ALA A 825 11.77 -46.82 39.68
CA ALA A 825 12.25 -46.41 41.00
C ALA A 825 11.46 -47.10 42.12
N PRO A 826 12.11 -47.56 43.21
CA PRO A 826 11.40 -48.15 44.33
C PRO A 826 10.64 -47.09 45.14
N ASP A 827 9.47 -47.55 45.58
CA ASP A 827 8.40 -46.90 46.32
C ASP A 827 8.84 -46.10 47.57
N HIS A 828 8.49 -44.81 47.60
CA HIS A 828 8.18 -44.10 48.85
C HIS A 828 6.99 -43.16 48.64
N ARG A 829 5.83 -43.60 49.13
CA ARG A 829 4.60 -42.81 49.30
C ARG A 829 4.78 -41.65 50.28
N ASN A 830 4.25 -40.47 49.94
CA ASN A 830 3.07 -39.89 50.65
C ASN A 830 2.55 -38.60 49.98
N ASP A 831 1.27 -38.66 49.60
CA ASP A 831 0.14 -37.72 49.75
C ASP A 831 0.21 -36.21 49.42
N SER A 832 -0.59 -35.86 48.39
CA SER A 832 -1.51 -34.70 48.23
C SER A 832 -0.93 -33.27 48.25
N VAL A 833 -1.26 -32.34 47.34
CA VAL A 833 -2.58 -31.75 47.05
C VAL A 833 -2.57 -31.05 45.66
N SER A 834 -3.75 -31.06 45.03
CA SER A 834 -4.20 -30.43 43.77
C SER A 834 -3.99 -28.90 43.67
N LEU A 835 -3.65 -28.41 42.47
CA LEU A 835 -4.17 -27.15 41.93
C LEU A 835 -4.49 -27.32 40.44
N ALA A 836 -5.74 -27.00 40.10
CA ALA A 836 -6.33 -27.11 38.77
C ALA A 836 -6.33 -25.75 38.07
N GLY A 837 -6.21 -25.78 36.75
CA GLY A 837 -6.52 -24.65 35.88
C GLY A 837 -5.84 -24.80 34.53
N ASP A 838 -6.47 -25.51 33.59
CA ASP A 838 -6.28 -25.18 32.18
C ASP A 838 -7.40 -25.69 31.26
N ALA A 839 -7.87 -24.75 30.45
CA ALA A 839 -8.45 -24.84 29.12
C ALA A 839 -9.76 -25.60 28.89
N LEU A 840 -10.85 -24.82 28.86
CA LEU A 840 -12.04 -25.04 28.02
C LEU A 840 -11.66 -24.90 26.53
N LEU A 841 -11.67 -26.00 25.78
CA LEU A 841 -11.91 -26.02 24.34
C LEU A 841 -13.16 -26.86 24.13
N VAL A 842 -14.19 -26.24 23.55
CA VAL A 842 -15.46 -26.88 23.21
C VAL A 842 -15.35 -27.40 21.79
N ASP A 843 -15.38 -28.72 21.63
CA ASP A 843 -15.49 -29.41 20.36
C ASP A 843 -16.92 -29.29 19.79
N PHE A 844 -17.03 -29.09 18.48
CA PHE A 844 -18.22 -29.42 17.71
C PHE A 844 -17.80 -30.41 16.61
N GLU A 845 -18.23 -31.67 16.76
CA GLU A 845 -18.10 -32.73 15.77
C GLU A 845 -19.08 -32.54 14.61
N PHE A 846 -18.68 -32.93 13.41
CA PHE A 846 -19.60 -33.37 12.35
C PHE A 846 -19.05 -34.61 11.64
N ASP A 847 -19.95 -35.58 11.49
CA ASP A 847 -19.77 -36.94 10.97
C ASP A 847 -19.02 -37.03 9.63
N THR A 848 -18.09 -37.98 9.58
CA THR A 848 -17.49 -38.54 8.37
C THR A 848 -17.97 -39.97 8.20
N GLU A 849 -18.54 -40.32 7.04
CA GLU A 849 -18.52 -41.71 6.55
C GLU A 849 -18.07 -41.76 5.07
N ASP A 850 -16.81 -42.19 4.93
CA ASP A 850 -16.33 -43.33 4.13
C ASP A 850 -16.16 -43.28 2.58
N PRO A 851 -15.20 -44.09 2.04
CA PRO A 851 -14.11 -43.56 1.19
C PRO A 851 -13.95 -44.26 -0.17
N PHE A 852 -13.20 -43.65 -1.10
CA PHE A 852 -12.67 -44.35 -2.29
C PHE A 852 -11.21 -43.93 -2.61
N PRO A 853 -10.41 -44.83 -3.20
CA PRO A 853 -8.98 -44.96 -2.95
C PRO A 853 -8.13 -44.00 -3.76
N SER A 854 -6.97 -43.65 -3.19
CA SER A 854 -5.92 -42.85 -3.80
C SER A 854 -5.43 -43.46 -5.11
N ALA A 855 -5.54 -42.70 -6.19
CA ALA A 855 -4.74 -42.91 -7.39
C ALA A 855 -3.72 -41.78 -7.53
N SER A 856 -2.49 -42.12 -7.90
CA SER A 856 -1.43 -41.20 -8.28
C SER A 856 -1.89 -40.29 -9.42
N VAL A 857 -1.73 -38.97 -9.25
CA VAL A 857 -2.07 -37.96 -10.26
C VAL A 857 -1.12 -38.10 -11.45
N ILE A 858 -1.63 -38.71 -12.53
CA ILE A 858 -1.07 -38.63 -13.88
C ILE A 858 -1.79 -37.44 -14.56
N ASP A 859 -1.06 -36.57 -15.26
CA ASP A 859 -1.64 -35.51 -16.10
C ASP A 859 -2.80 -36.08 -16.94
N PRO A 860 -3.91 -35.36 -17.13
CA PRO A 860 -5.11 -35.93 -17.72
C PRO A 860 -4.85 -36.21 -19.20
N LEU A 861 -4.56 -37.45 -19.53
CA LEU A 861 -4.42 -37.95 -20.90
C LEU A 861 -5.46 -39.05 -21.10
N PRO A 862 -5.92 -39.28 -22.35
CA PRO A 862 -7.09 -40.11 -22.59
C PRO A 862 -6.79 -41.51 -22.04
N THR A 863 -7.62 -42.00 -21.13
CA THR A 863 -7.48 -43.35 -20.58
C THR A 863 -7.81 -44.44 -21.62
N ASN A 864 -8.43 -44.06 -22.75
CA ASN A 864 -8.77 -44.94 -23.87
C ASN A 864 -7.60 -45.06 -24.88
N LEU A 865 -7.18 -46.30 -25.15
CA LEU A 865 -6.12 -46.64 -26.11
C LEU A 865 -6.43 -46.18 -27.55
N GLU A 866 -7.70 -46.23 -27.98
CA GLU A 866 -8.11 -45.80 -29.33
C GLU A 866 -7.94 -44.28 -29.51
N HIS A 867 -8.26 -43.49 -28.49
CA HIS A 867 -8.02 -42.04 -28.49
C HIS A 867 -6.53 -41.70 -28.55
N ARG A 868 -5.70 -42.41 -27.79
CA ARG A 868 -4.23 -42.22 -27.81
C ARG A 868 -3.65 -42.53 -29.19
N ALA A 869 -4.12 -43.59 -29.84
CA ALA A 869 -3.71 -43.95 -31.19
C ALA A 869 -4.16 -42.90 -32.23
N ALA A 870 -5.41 -42.45 -32.18
CA ALA A 870 -5.92 -41.42 -33.08
C ALA A 870 -5.18 -40.08 -32.92
N TYR A 871 -4.92 -39.67 -31.68
CA TYR A 871 -4.15 -38.46 -31.36
C TYR A 871 -2.69 -38.56 -31.82
N TYR A 872 -2.07 -39.75 -31.69
CA TYR A 872 -0.76 -40.03 -32.27
C TYR A 872 -0.76 -39.92 -33.81
N HIS A 873 -1.74 -40.51 -34.49
CA HIS A 873 -1.85 -40.44 -35.95
C HIS A 873 -2.03 -39.00 -36.44
N TRP A 874 -2.80 -38.18 -35.74
CA TRP A 874 -2.92 -36.75 -36.02
C TRP A 874 -1.57 -36.01 -35.92
N HIS A 875 -0.79 -36.24 -34.86
CA HIS A 875 0.55 -35.65 -34.72
C HIS A 875 1.43 -35.97 -35.93
N VAL A 876 1.37 -37.23 -36.39
CA VAL A 876 2.10 -37.69 -37.57
C VAL A 876 1.60 -37.00 -38.85
N GLU A 877 0.28 -36.90 -39.06
CA GLU A 877 -0.31 -36.24 -40.23
C GLU A 877 0.01 -34.74 -40.29
N ARG A 878 -0.07 -34.03 -39.16
CA ARG A 878 0.27 -32.60 -39.06
C ARG A 878 1.70 -32.33 -39.50
N HIS A 879 2.67 -33.11 -39.01
CA HIS A 879 4.07 -33.02 -39.46
C HIS A 879 4.22 -33.45 -40.93
N GLY A 880 3.39 -34.40 -41.35
CA GLY A 880 3.30 -34.90 -42.72
C GLY A 880 2.96 -33.85 -43.78
N VAL A 881 2.01 -32.96 -43.51
CA VAL A 881 1.59 -31.88 -44.43
C VAL A 881 2.77 -30.98 -44.83
N TRP A 882 3.82 -30.92 -44.01
CA TRP A 882 4.98 -30.06 -44.21
C TRP A 882 6.19 -30.78 -44.79
N ALA A 883 6.22 -32.11 -44.75
CA ALA A 883 7.32 -32.90 -45.27
C ALA A 883 7.57 -32.59 -46.77
N PRO A 884 8.83 -32.34 -47.19
CA PRO A 884 9.19 -32.27 -48.60
C PRO A 884 8.75 -33.54 -49.36
N LYS A 885 8.37 -33.42 -50.64
CA LYS A 885 7.98 -34.57 -51.48
C LYS A 885 9.05 -35.67 -51.39
N GLY A 886 8.67 -36.87 -50.94
CA GLY A 886 9.55 -38.04 -50.82
C GLY A 886 9.95 -38.46 -49.40
N LEU A 887 9.66 -37.66 -48.36
CA LEU A 887 10.07 -37.95 -46.97
C LEU A 887 9.13 -38.88 -46.18
N PHE A 888 7.98 -39.26 -46.74
CA PHE A 888 7.02 -40.17 -46.12
C PHE A 888 7.39 -41.67 -46.24
N ARG A 889 8.68 -42.00 -46.16
CA ARG A 889 9.10 -43.39 -45.90
C ARG A 889 9.10 -43.62 -44.40
N ARG A 890 8.40 -44.67 -43.93
CA ARG A 890 8.19 -44.97 -42.50
C ARG A 890 9.48 -44.96 -41.66
N ALA A 891 10.61 -45.33 -42.28
CA ALA A 891 11.92 -45.40 -41.64
C ALA A 891 12.60 -44.03 -41.38
N THR A 892 12.25 -42.96 -42.08
CA THR A 892 12.96 -41.67 -41.99
C THR A 892 12.18 -40.58 -41.25
N TYR A 893 10.85 -40.53 -41.39
CA TYR A 893 10.08 -39.38 -40.86
C TYR A 893 10.04 -39.31 -39.32
N LEU A 894 10.01 -40.46 -38.63
CA LEU A 894 9.97 -40.53 -37.16
C LEU A 894 11.22 -39.91 -36.53
N ASN A 895 12.39 -40.24 -37.07
CA ASN A 895 13.66 -39.67 -36.61
C ASN A 895 13.78 -38.18 -36.97
N THR A 896 13.32 -37.78 -38.17
CA THR A 896 13.40 -36.37 -38.60
C THR A 896 12.57 -35.45 -37.71
N PHE A 897 11.36 -35.87 -37.33
CA PHE A 897 10.46 -35.06 -36.49
C PHE A 897 10.52 -35.42 -35.00
N GLN A 898 11.41 -36.35 -34.61
CA GLN A 898 11.58 -36.83 -33.23
C GLN A 898 10.26 -37.28 -32.60
N LEU A 899 9.49 -38.07 -33.37
CA LEU A 899 8.20 -38.65 -32.99
C LEU A 899 8.40 -40.06 -32.44
N ALA A 900 7.52 -40.50 -31.53
CA ALA A 900 7.51 -41.87 -31.03
C ALA A 900 7.19 -42.88 -32.14
N GLY A 901 7.60 -44.14 -31.98
CA GLY A 901 7.16 -45.21 -32.87
C GLY A 901 5.64 -45.41 -32.81
N PRO A 902 4.98 -45.83 -33.90
CA PRO A 902 3.52 -45.98 -33.95
C PRO A 902 2.98 -47.04 -32.97
N ASP A 903 3.82 -47.98 -32.57
CA ASP A 903 3.47 -49.04 -31.62
C ASP A 903 3.86 -48.67 -30.17
N ASP A 904 4.53 -47.52 -29.96
CA ASP A 904 4.95 -47.04 -28.64
C ASP A 904 4.17 -45.78 -28.25
N LEU A 905 2.98 -46.00 -27.70
CA LEU A 905 2.12 -44.95 -27.11
C LEU A 905 2.35 -44.81 -25.60
N SER A 906 3.31 -45.54 -25.03
CA SER A 906 3.57 -45.55 -23.58
C SER A 906 4.14 -44.23 -23.06
N PHE A 907 4.64 -43.36 -23.96
CA PHE A 907 5.09 -42.03 -23.58
C PHE A 907 3.93 -41.14 -23.09
N PHE A 908 2.67 -41.42 -23.45
CA PHE A 908 1.50 -40.76 -22.86
C PHE A 908 1.34 -41.08 -21.36
N ASP A 909 1.97 -42.13 -20.84
CA ASP A 909 1.92 -42.44 -19.40
C ASP A 909 3.01 -41.72 -18.60
N LYS A 910 3.81 -40.88 -19.28
CA LYS A 910 4.89 -40.11 -18.67
C LYS A 910 4.55 -38.62 -18.65
N PRO A 911 5.15 -37.84 -17.73
CA PRO A 911 5.03 -36.39 -17.71
C PRO A 911 5.38 -35.80 -19.08
N ARG A 912 4.66 -34.75 -19.48
CA ARG A 912 4.77 -34.18 -20.84
C ARG A 912 6.17 -33.68 -21.21
N ALA A 913 6.96 -33.26 -20.23
CA ALA A 913 8.35 -32.86 -20.42
C ALA A 913 9.26 -34.03 -20.87
N GLU A 914 8.83 -35.27 -20.67
CA GLU A 914 9.57 -36.49 -21.01
C GLU A 914 9.10 -37.13 -22.33
N TRP A 915 8.08 -36.56 -22.98
CA TRP A 915 7.63 -37.04 -24.29
C TRP A 915 8.71 -36.84 -25.35
N PRO A 916 8.70 -37.58 -26.47
CA PRO A 916 9.56 -37.26 -27.60
C PRO A 916 9.30 -35.83 -28.08
N ARG A 917 10.35 -35.06 -28.38
CA ARG A 917 10.26 -33.61 -28.63
C ARG A 917 9.25 -33.24 -29.72
N GLY A 918 9.04 -34.10 -30.71
CA GLY A 918 8.04 -33.90 -31.75
C GLY A 918 6.59 -33.80 -31.26
N HIS A 919 6.31 -34.31 -30.06
CA HIS A 919 4.98 -34.33 -29.42
C HIS A 919 4.81 -33.28 -28.30
N GLN A 920 5.90 -32.75 -27.74
CA GLN A 920 5.86 -31.89 -26.54
C GLN A 920 5.08 -30.57 -26.73
N GLY A 921 5.01 -30.04 -27.96
CA GLY A 921 4.44 -28.72 -28.27
C GLY A 921 3.01 -28.66 -28.82
N LEU A 922 2.27 -29.77 -28.84
CA LEU A 922 1.00 -29.92 -29.59
C LEU A 922 -0.22 -29.98 -28.67
N LEU A 923 -1.24 -29.15 -28.90
CA LEU A 923 -2.34 -28.95 -27.95
C LEU A 923 -3.16 -30.24 -27.73
N PHE A 924 -3.41 -30.60 -26.47
CA PHE A 924 -4.22 -31.77 -26.08
C PHE A 924 -5.62 -31.37 -25.56
N GLU A 925 -5.73 -30.15 -25.03
CA GLU A 925 -6.85 -29.65 -24.23
C GLU A 925 -8.20 -29.51 -24.96
N HIS A 926 -8.29 -29.85 -26.25
CA HIS A 926 -9.49 -29.64 -27.09
C HIS A 926 -9.95 -30.93 -27.80
N VAL A 927 -9.36 -32.08 -27.45
CA VAL A 927 -9.62 -33.40 -28.05
C VAL A 927 -10.56 -34.21 -27.16
N ASP A 928 -11.86 -34.01 -27.30
CA ASP A 928 -12.82 -34.62 -26.38
C ASP A 928 -13.42 -35.98 -26.84
N TYR A 929 -13.43 -36.35 -28.14
CA TYR A 929 -14.08 -37.59 -28.64
C TYR A 929 -13.47 -38.22 -29.93
N VAL A 930 -13.59 -39.55 -30.12
CA VAL A 930 -13.10 -40.31 -31.31
C VAL A 930 -13.90 -39.93 -32.56
N ASP A 931 -15.19 -39.66 -32.40
CA ASP A 931 -16.10 -39.39 -33.53
C ASP A 931 -15.79 -38.04 -34.24
N ASP A 932 -15.10 -37.12 -33.55
CA ASP A 932 -14.61 -35.84 -34.09
C ASP A 932 -13.59 -36.04 -35.24
N PHE A 933 -12.87 -37.17 -35.27
CA PHE A 933 -11.88 -37.48 -36.32
C PHE A 933 -12.51 -37.81 -37.68
N GLN A 934 -13.78 -38.26 -37.70
CA GLN A 934 -14.49 -38.58 -38.94
C GLN A 934 -15.26 -37.39 -39.53
N LEU A 935 -15.73 -36.46 -38.69
CA LEU A 935 -16.52 -35.29 -39.11
C LEU A 935 -15.65 -34.10 -39.57
N HIS A 936 -14.50 -33.87 -38.94
CA HIS A 936 -13.57 -32.80 -39.32
C HIS A 936 -12.11 -33.26 -39.24
N PRO A 937 -11.41 -33.50 -40.37
CA PRO A 937 -10.04 -33.98 -40.31
C PRO A 937 -9.10 -32.92 -39.70
N TRP A 938 -8.44 -33.27 -38.61
CA TRP A 938 -7.64 -32.39 -37.75
C TRP A 938 -6.36 -31.80 -38.44
N GLY A 939 -6.16 -32.03 -39.73
CA GLY A 939 -5.12 -31.39 -40.54
C GLY A 939 -5.57 -30.13 -41.29
N ILE A 940 -6.86 -29.74 -41.24
CA ILE A 940 -7.41 -28.64 -42.05
C ILE A 940 -6.69 -27.28 -41.79
N PRO A 941 -6.50 -26.79 -40.54
CA PRO A 941 -5.83 -25.50 -40.31
C PRO A 941 -4.41 -25.48 -40.86
N ALA A 942 -3.62 -26.53 -40.57
CA ALA A 942 -2.26 -26.67 -41.06
C ALA A 942 -2.19 -26.78 -42.60
N THR A 943 -3.15 -27.47 -43.21
CA THR A 943 -3.24 -27.62 -44.67
C THR A 943 -3.63 -26.33 -45.36
N ARG A 944 -4.66 -25.63 -44.87
CA ARG A 944 -5.13 -24.35 -45.42
C ARG A 944 -4.09 -23.25 -45.24
N PHE A 945 -3.40 -23.23 -44.10
CA PHE A 945 -2.27 -22.34 -43.86
C PHE A 945 -1.12 -22.62 -44.83
N ALA A 946 -0.73 -23.90 -44.99
CA ALA A 946 0.31 -24.28 -45.95
C ALA A 946 -0.07 -23.93 -47.39
N GLN A 947 -1.34 -24.11 -47.79
CA GLN A 947 -1.85 -23.72 -49.10
C GLN A 947 -1.77 -22.20 -49.31
N ALA A 948 -2.19 -21.40 -48.33
CA ALA A 948 -2.15 -19.94 -48.41
C ALA A 948 -0.72 -19.40 -48.56
N LEU A 949 0.25 -19.98 -47.86
CA LEU A 949 1.65 -19.60 -48.00
C LEU A 949 2.24 -20.06 -49.35
N ARG A 950 1.91 -21.27 -49.83
CA ARG A 950 2.38 -21.80 -51.13
C ARG A 950 1.91 -21.00 -52.34
N GLN A 951 0.80 -20.27 -52.20
CA GLN A 951 0.27 -19.40 -53.25
C GLN A 951 1.01 -18.07 -53.36
N GLN A 952 1.94 -17.75 -52.45
CA GLN A 952 2.68 -16.48 -52.48
C GLN A 952 3.89 -16.53 -53.42
N PRO A 953 4.18 -15.44 -54.17
CA PRO A 953 5.22 -15.37 -55.20
C PRO A 953 6.64 -15.80 -54.76
N ARG A 954 7.04 -15.51 -53.51
CA ARG A 954 8.38 -15.77 -52.97
C ARG A 954 8.41 -16.96 -52.00
N TYR A 955 7.41 -17.82 -52.04
CA TYR A 955 7.37 -18.99 -51.18
C TYR A 955 8.54 -19.95 -51.45
N ILE A 956 9.30 -20.25 -50.39
CA ILE A 956 10.25 -21.37 -50.36
C ILE A 956 9.82 -22.36 -49.27
N ALA A 957 10.14 -23.64 -49.45
CA ALA A 957 9.71 -24.69 -48.52
C ALA A 957 10.13 -24.44 -47.06
N ALA A 958 11.22 -23.70 -46.83
CA ALA A 958 11.67 -23.32 -45.49
C ALA A 958 10.77 -22.29 -44.77
N ALA A 959 9.97 -21.51 -45.50
CA ALA A 959 9.16 -20.42 -44.94
C ALA A 959 8.12 -20.89 -43.92
N ILE A 960 7.50 -22.06 -44.18
CA ILE A 960 6.51 -22.67 -43.28
C ILE A 960 7.13 -23.13 -41.94
N TYR A 961 8.45 -23.32 -41.91
CA TYR A 961 9.20 -23.73 -40.73
C TYR A 961 9.76 -22.55 -39.92
N SER A 962 9.56 -21.31 -40.39
CA SER A 962 9.97 -20.14 -39.64
C SER A 962 9.28 -20.09 -38.28
N LYS A 963 9.96 -19.53 -37.27
CA LYS A 963 9.40 -19.37 -35.93
C LYS A 963 8.10 -18.55 -35.98
N LYS A 964 8.06 -17.53 -36.84
CA LYS A 964 6.91 -16.64 -37.05
C LYS A 964 5.71 -17.39 -37.64
N ALA A 965 5.89 -18.14 -38.73
CA ALA A 965 4.83 -18.95 -39.34
C ALA A 965 4.28 -20.02 -38.37
N ARG A 966 5.15 -20.66 -37.58
CA ARG A 966 4.72 -21.65 -36.56
C ARG A 966 3.91 -21.04 -35.43
N MET A 967 4.26 -19.83 -34.99
CA MET A 967 3.49 -19.11 -33.98
C MET A 967 2.13 -18.69 -34.50
N VAL A 968 2.07 -18.18 -35.74
CA VAL A 968 0.81 -17.80 -36.39
C VAL A 968 -0.10 -19.00 -36.54
N LEU A 969 0.42 -20.12 -37.04
CA LEU A 969 -0.37 -21.33 -37.15
C LEU A 969 -0.89 -21.80 -35.80
N LYS A 970 -0.06 -21.83 -34.75
CA LYS A 970 -0.51 -22.25 -33.42
C LYS A 970 -1.70 -21.41 -32.94
N SER A 971 -1.71 -20.11 -33.25
CA SER A 971 -2.83 -19.23 -32.96
C SER A 971 -4.06 -19.52 -33.83
N ILE A 972 -3.89 -19.88 -35.10
CA ILE A 972 -5.01 -20.28 -35.98
C ILE A 972 -5.58 -21.64 -35.57
N GLU A 973 -4.75 -22.60 -35.19
CA GLU A 973 -5.17 -23.91 -34.69
C GLU A 973 -5.98 -23.76 -33.39
N HIS A 974 -5.48 -22.99 -32.42
CA HIS A 974 -6.21 -22.71 -31.18
C HIS A 974 -7.58 -22.06 -31.46
N TRP A 975 -7.63 -21.09 -32.37
CA TRP A 975 -8.91 -20.48 -32.76
C TRP A 975 -9.86 -21.49 -33.44
N TYR A 976 -9.37 -22.27 -34.40
CA TYR A 976 -10.17 -23.21 -35.19
C TYR A 976 -10.84 -24.27 -34.31
N PHE A 977 -10.09 -24.87 -33.38
CA PHE A 977 -10.60 -25.93 -32.51
C PHE A 977 -11.59 -25.42 -31.45
N MET A 978 -11.61 -24.11 -31.18
CA MET A 978 -12.59 -23.47 -30.29
C MET A 978 -13.84 -22.96 -31.04
N ASN A 979 -13.83 -22.95 -32.38
CA ASN A 979 -14.88 -22.34 -33.22
C ASN A 979 -15.25 -23.26 -34.40
N LYS A 980 -15.54 -24.54 -34.09
CA LYS A 980 -15.55 -25.67 -35.04
C LYS A 980 -16.56 -25.59 -36.19
N GLU A 981 -17.56 -24.70 -36.14
CA GLU A 981 -18.66 -24.65 -37.14
C GLU A 981 -18.51 -23.57 -38.26
N VAL A 982 -17.45 -22.75 -38.25
CA VAL A 982 -17.43 -21.49 -39.05
C VAL A 982 -16.30 -21.39 -40.09
N ALA A 983 -15.55 -22.47 -40.31
CA ALA A 983 -14.31 -22.47 -41.09
C ALA A 983 -14.49 -23.09 -42.49
N PHE A 984 -15.11 -22.34 -43.40
CA PHE A 984 -15.27 -22.73 -44.81
C PHE A 984 -14.37 -21.88 -45.72
N GLY A 985 -13.84 -22.47 -46.80
CA GLY A 985 -13.01 -21.74 -47.78
C GLY A 985 -11.52 -21.62 -47.41
N GLY A 986 -10.86 -20.57 -47.94
CA GLY A 986 -9.44 -20.29 -47.68
C GLY A 986 -9.25 -19.70 -46.28
N ILE A 987 -8.05 -19.82 -45.71
CA ILE A 987 -7.77 -19.36 -44.34
C ILE A 987 -7.89 -17.84 -44.16
N GLN A 988 -7.78 -17.08 -45.25
CA GLN A 988 -8.03 -15.63 -45.28
C GLN A 988 -9.52 -15.27 -45.17
N ASP A 989 -10.42 -16.21 -45.51
CA ASP A 989 -11.87 -16.02 -45.45
C ASP A 989 -12.44 -16.45 -44.08
N TRP A 990 -11.59 -17.02 -43.23
CA TRP A 990 -12.00 -17.43 -41.89
C TRP A 990 -12.20 -16.20 -41.00
N PRO A 991 -13.21 -16.19 -40.13
CA PRO A 991 -13.48 -15.09 -39.19
C PRO A 991 -12.45 -15.05 -38.04
N LEU A 992 -11.16 -14.95 -38.40
CA LEU A 992 -10.03 -14.95 -37.48
C LEU A 992 -10.01 -13.66 -36.63
N PRO A 993 -9.64 -13.75 -35.34
CA PRO A 993 -9.42 -12.58 -34.50
C PRO A 993 -8.33 -11.69 -35.12
N CYS A 994 -8.45 -10.37 -34.98
CA CYS A 994 -7.52 -9.42 -35.63
C CYS A 994 -6.06 -9.74 -35.32
N GLY A 995 -5.70 -10.06 -34.06
CA GLY A 995 -4.33 -10.43 -33.71
C GLY A 995 -3.79 -11.69 -34.41
N VAL A 996 -4.66 -12.61 -34.82
CA VAL A 996 -4.29 -13.81 -35.59
C VAL A 996 -4.26 -13.48 -37.09
N ARG A 997 -5.24 -12.72 -37.58
CA ARG A 997 -5.36 -12.28 -38.98
C ARG A 997 -4.22 -11.35 -39.39
N ASP A 998 -3.87 -10.39 -38.55
CA ASP A 998 -2.83 -9.39 -38.85
C ASP A 998 -1.46 -10.07 -38.93
N ARG A 999 -1.17 -11.02 -38.03
CA ARG A 999 0.08 -11.79 -38.07
C ARG A 999 0.11 -12.77 -39.25
N LEU A 1000 -1.04 -13.31 -39.66
CA LEU A 1000 -1.16 -14.10 -40.88
C LEU A 1000 -0.88 -13.25 -42.12
N LEU A 1001 -1.46 -12.05 -42.20
CA LEU A 1001 -1.21 -11.09 -43.28
C LEU A 1001 0.25 -10.65 -43.32
N GLU A 1002 0.88 -10.44 -42.16
CA GLU A 1002 2.29 -10.08 -42.04
C GLU A 1002 3.21 -11.18 -42.62
N VAL A 1003 2.96 -12.45 -42.28
CA VAL A 1003 3.71 -13.58 -42.85
C VAL A 1003 3.44 -13.74 -44.36
N ILE A 1004 2.22 -13.45 -44.81
CA ILE A 1004 1.87 -13.47 -46.24
C ILE A 1004 2.59 -12.34 -47.00
N GLN A 1005 2.61 -11.12 -46.47
CA GLN A 1005 3.30 -9.97 -47.06
C GLN A 1005 4.81 -10.17 -47.13
N GLU A 1006 5.42 -10.84 -46.16
CA GLU A 1006 6.85 -11.19 -46.20
C GLU A 1006 7.19 -12.17 -47.35
N LEU A 1007 6.19 -12.92 -47.84
CA LEU A 1007 6.34 -13.90 -48.92
C LEU A 1007 5.81 -13.40 -50.27
N GLN A 1008 5.25 -12.19 -50.33
CA GLN A 1008 4.93 -11.46 -51.55
C GLN A 1008 6.17 -10.71 -52.04
#